data_AF-A0A8H4H5S6-F1
#
_entry.id   AF-A0A8H4H5S6-F1
#
_cell.length_a   1.000
_cell.length_b   1.000
_cell.length_c   1.000
_cell.angle_alpha   90.00
_cell.angle_beta   90.00
_cell.angle_gamma   90.00
#
_symmetry.space_group_name_H-M   'P 1'
#
loop_
_entity.id
_entity.type
_entity.pdbx_description
1 polymer ?
#
loop_
_entity_poly.entity_id
_entity_poly.type
_entity_poly.pdbx_seq_one_letter_code
_entity_poly.pdbx_strand_id
1 'polypeptide(L)'
;MPDKLSLLVHEVERLITAPYAPSLQSLHDIIQNDSNGLVNAWATHKPCQIGALVNVLFDGLSRSRFALPLLNAFVSAFSDALLERYPTVLDQFLEKALESDETERMALCTAILSTPLPPNFIAPARLAPFIMRLINAMRENPCSGTIFPLYQIMTGLQPVPGVLLEISPETMSSLQVELTKTLRNLDDHMGNLLCLATFARISSSWNTNAEREHGPQFPPWLQNVKHFFGQKRGLKTLDLVILRVILASSASCDNLPPRKAAESIRLAIEICDSVEQGQKDCWIANNAPKIAKLCEKVNRNGIDWQVQMMGLTFLTSLLPDSALSPEIPRLALQGLLTQERQAHEAVPQYLIPRLVKANAVSSRMTHDNLIRKMEEVCFDLEQRCTTIEAPLRAVEDERDQIAVQAEQLQQQKSELELQLQQASSTVSELQQEISHLEKHARSTSARVEELSASLDTARRELEDQRRNSQETTNSEREKARTRELDLLASITEKDDQIEELQEETRNLQEDNDALRQTLDTVSKDKGTALEHTTALKQDIVRLEQCVEHGELLLAKKDEEISRLQADQGHMNSNMEALQKKLDEESARVQELKAALQNAEETRRTEVSTLKKQYESQIAEITVEYTENKEETKALQAAMHVAASNATKELQAKEKRIQHLERKVQQLREERAVKAREFSEAQQHIGRLMSVMGFKPGPKEPKAASKQQRSRSTLGPSEAATIQQQTPQRDEGTQSQSENILGDSFASPTPQSGRSPKRFRTTAADQDLGESPDFEQARPRRTRQALGEANRNRQTNSQRSDASQCTPSASLQGTQNGHNWDENHFHDIDLDMDLEFSKDFIFTSTALSEPNDHIPSLRSHE
;
A
#
# COMPACT_ATOMS: atom_id res chain seq x y z
N MET A 1 13.16 2.82 61.15
CA MET A 1 12.08 1.95 60.68
C MET A 1 12.70 0.80 59.91
N PRO A 2 12.21 -0.45 60.02
CA PRO A 2 12.38 -1.39 58.92
C PRO A 2 11.72 -0.79 57.67
N ASP A 3 12.21 -1.15 56.48
CA ASP A 3 11.60 -0.67 55.24
C ASP A 3 10.16 -1.19 55.15
N LYS A 4 9.16 -0.30 55.01
CA LYS A 4 7.75 -0.70 54.91
C LYS A 4 7.51 -1.64 53.73
N LEU A 5 8.28 -1.46 52.64
CA LEU A 5 8.26 -2.35 51.48
C LEU A 5 8.65 -3.79 51.88
N SER A 6 9.61 -3.95 52.78
CA SER A 6 9.99 -5.28 53.29
C SER A 6 8.90 -5.92 54.14
N LEU A 7 8.18 -5.16 54.97
CA LEU A 7 7.04 -5.69 55.75
C LEU A 7 5.91 -6.16 54.83
N LEU A 8 5.60 -5.38 53.80
CA LEU A 8 4.61 -5.76 52.78
C LEU A 8 5.05 -7.02 52.03
N VAL A 9 6.29 -7.11 51.56
CA VAL A 9 6.84 -8.31 50.89
C VAL A 9 6.67 -9.57 51.77
N HIS A 10 7.09 -9.53 53.04
CA HIS A 10 7.02 -10.71 53.92
C HIS A 10 5.57 -11.12 54.24
N GLU A 11 4.67 -10.16 54.45
CA GLU A 11 3.25 -10.46 54.68
C GLU A 11 2.59 -11.05 53.43
N VAL A 12 2.85 -10.51 52.24
CA VAL A 12 2.33 -11.09 50.99
C VAL A 12 2.90 -12.50 50.76
N GLU A 13 4.19 -12.71 51.00
CA GLU A 13 4.82 -14.04 50.92
C GLU A 13 4.19 -15.03 51.92
N ARG A 14 3.86 -14.60 53.15
CA ARG A 14 3.11 -15.39 54.13
C ARG A 14 1.71 -15.76 53.64
N LEU A 15 1.01 -14.85 52.95
CA LEU A 15 -0.34 -15.08 52.45
C LEU A 15 -0.37 -16.06 51.27
N ILE A 16 0.50 -15.88 50.27
CA ILE A 16 0.49 -16.70 49.04
C ILE A 16 1.10 -18.09 49.23
N THR A 17 1.83 -18.32 50.33
CA THR A 17 2.40 -19.65 50.68
C THR A 17 1.57 -20.39 51.75
N ALA A 18 0.47 -19.80 52.24
CA ALA A 18 -0.36 -20.42 53.28
C ALA A 18 -1.07 -21.69 52.77
N PRO A 19 -0.96 -22.84 53.46
CA PRO A 19 -1.63 -24.09 53.06
C PRO A 19 -3.16 -24.09 53.30
N TYR A 20 -3.68 -23.05 53.96
CA TYR A 20 -5.10 -22.83 54.26
C TYR A 20 -5.43 -21.35 54.12
N ALA A 21 -6.71 -21.02 53.91
CA ALA A 21 -7.19 -19.64 53.78
C ALA A 21 -6.68 -18.74 54.93
N PRO A 22 -5.79 -17.76 54.67
CA PRO A 22 -5.11 -17.02 55.72
C PRO A 22 -5.94 -15.84 56.23
N SER A 23 -5.64 -15.39 57.46
CA SER A 23 -6.13 -14.08 57.93
C SER A 23 -5.49 -12.96 57.11
N LEU A 24 -6.34 -12.10 56.55
CA LEU A 24 -5.98 -10.92 55.76
C LEU A 24 -5.78 -9.65 56.61
N GLN A 25 -6.02 -9.72 57.93
CA GLN A 25 -6.01 -8.52 58.77
C GLN A 25 -4.63 -7.86 58.81
N SER A 26 -3.54 -8.60 58.95
CA SER A 26 -2.19 -8.00 59.04
C SER A 26 -1.79 -7.25 57.76
N LEU A 27 -2.15 -7.76 56.58
CA LEU A 27 -2.00 -7.04 55.31
C LEU A 27 -2.85 -5.77 55.26
N HIS A 28 -4.09 -5.82 55.74
CA HIS A 28 -4.97 -4.64 55.84
C HIS A 28 -4.37 -3.57 56.76
N ASP A 29 -3.91 -3.96 57.95
CA ASP A 29 -3.37 -3.04 58.96
C ASP A 29 -2.04 -2.38 58.49
N ILE A 30 -1.25 -3.08 57.67
CA ILE A 30 -0.08 -2.51 56.97
C ILE A 30 -0.49 -1.44 55.94
N ILE A 31 -1.55 -1.69 55.16
CA ILE A 31 -1.91 -0.85 54.00
C ILE A 31 -2.82 0.33 54.37
N GLN A 32 -3.64 0.20 55.42
CA GLN A 32 -4.58 1.23 55.88
C GLN A 32 -3.91 2.59 56.21
N ASN A 33 -2.58 2.60 56.40
CA ASN A 33 -1.81 3.76 56.82
C ASN A 33 -0.79 4.25 55.76
N ASP A 34 -0.82 3.72 54.53
CA ASP A 34 0.19 3.99 53.49
C ASP A 34 -0.42 4.30 52.12
N SER A 35 0.38 4.94 51.25
CA SER A 35 -0.06 5.35 49.91
C SER A 35 0.08 4.23 48.88
N ASN A 36 -0.65 4.35 47.77
CA ASN A 36 -0.55 3.45 46.61
C ASN A 36 0.90 3.30 46.07
N GLY A 37 1.80 4.25 46.37
CA GLY A 37 3.22 4.14 46.04
C GLY A 37 3.89 2.91 46.68
N LEU A 38 3.51 2.52 47.90
CA LEU A 38 4.03 1.33 48.57
C LEU A 38 3.58 0.04 47.85
N VAL A 39 2.31 -0.02 47.47
CA VAL A 39 1.72 -1.13 46.70
C VAL A 39 2.37 -1.25 45.32
N ASN A 40 2.46 -0.14 44.58
CA ASN A 40 3.04 -0.11 43.23
C ASN A 40 4.55 -0.43 43.26
N ALA A 41 5.27 0.00 44.31
CA ALA A 41 6.65 -0.41 44.54
C ALA A 41 6.78 -1.92 44.77
N TRP A 42 5.96 -2.52 45.64
CA TRP A 42 5.95 -3.98 45.83
C TRP A 42 5.62 -4.72 44.53
N ALA A 43 4.60 -4.29 43.79
CA ALA A 43 4.19 -4.90 42.53
C ALA A 43 5.33 -4.89 41.49
N THR A 44 6.07 -3.79 41.42
CA THR A 44 7.26 -3.64 40.55
C THR A 44 8.40 -4.58 40.96
N HIS A 45 8.63 -4.79 42.27
CA HIS A 45 9.70 -5.66 42.78
C HIS A 45 9.32 -7.16 42.80
N LYS A 46 8.04 -7.49 42.81
CA LYS A 46 7.52 -8.86 42.98
C LYS A 46 6.37 -9.20 42.00
N PRO A 47 6.49 -8.94 40.68
CA PRO A 47 5.37 -9.10 39.74
C PRO A 47 4.81 -10.53 39.67
N CYS A 48 5.65 -11.53 39.92
CA CYS A 48 5.25 -12.95 40.01
C CYS A 48 4.30 -13.27 41.17
N GLN A 49 4.24 -12.42 42.22
CA GLN A 49 3.36 -12.62 43.39
C GLN A 49 1.96 -12.04 43.17
N ILE A 50 1.80 -11.09 42.24
CA ILE A 50 0.54 -10.37 41.95
C ILE A 50 -0.63 -11.35 41.77
N GLY A 51 -0.53 -12.25 40.79
CA GLY A 51 -1.61 -13.19 40.48
C GLY A 51 -1.92 -14.17 41.63
N ALA A 52 -0.93 -14.53 42.44
CA ALA A 52 -1.14 -15.41 43.58
C ALA A 52 -1.91 -14.70 44.71
N LEU A 53 -1.59 -13.43 44.99
CA LEU A 53 -2.33 -12.64 45.97
C LEU A 53 -3.74 -12.26 45.47
N VAL A 54 -3.91 -12.00 44.17
CA VAL A 54 -5.24 -11.83 43.54
C VAL A 54 -6.14 -13.03 43.84
N ASN A 55 -5.66 -14.26 43.68
CA ASN A 55 -6.45 -15.46 44.02
C ASN A 55 -6.82 -15.49 45.52
N VAL A 56 -5.86 -15.23 46.41
CA VAL A 56 -6.08 -15.26 47.87
C VAL A 56 -7.09 -14.20 48.32
N LEU A 57 -7.07 -13.00 47.73
CA LEU A 57 -8.07 -11.97 48.01
C LEU A 57 -9.44 -12.32 47.41
N PHE A 58 -9.49 -12.87 46.19
CA PHE A 58 -10.73 -13.25 45.53
C PHE A 58 -11.47 -14.36 46.29
N ASP A 59 -10.80 -15.46 46.65
CA ASP A 59 -11.35 -16.51 47.52
C ASP A 59 -11.79 -15.94 48.88
N GLY A 60 -11.02 -14.96 49.37
CA GLY A 60 -11.28 -14.21 50.60
C GLY A 60 -12.59 -13.42 50.60
N LEU A 61 -13.14 -13.01 49.45
CA LEU A 61 -14.40 -12.25 49.36
C LEU A 61 -15.60 -12.97 49.99
N SER A 62 -15.57 -14.30 49.98
CA SER A 62 -16.62 -15.14 50.59
C SER A 62 -16.46 -15.36 52.10
N ARG A 63 -15.33 -14.92 52.69
CA ARG A 63 -14.87 -15.35 54.03
C ARG A 63 -14.33 -14.22 54.92
N SER A 64 -13.96 -13.07 54.36
CA SER A 64 -13.25 -12.01 55.06
C SER A 64 -13.73 -10.62 54.65
N ARG A 65 -14.21 -9.84 55.63
CA ARG A 65 -14.57 -8.42 55.45
C ARG A 65 -13.42 -7.55 54.93
N PHE A 66 -12.17 -7.98 55.13
CA PHE A 66 -11.00 -7.23 54.70
C PHE A 66 -10.64 -7.44 53.22
N ALA A 67 -11.21 -8.46 52.55
CA ALA A 67 -10.89 -8.78 51.16
C ALA A 67 -11.32 -7.67 50.18
N LEU A 68 -12.49 -7.07 50.37
CA LEU A 68 -13.00 -6.01 49.48
C LEU A 68 -12.20 -4.69 49.63
N PRO A 69 -11.92 -4.16 50.84
CA PRO A 69 -11.00 -3.04 51.02
C PRO A 69 -9.59 -3.31 50.49
N LEU A 70 -9.06 -4.53 50.65
CA LEU A 70 -7.75 -4.91 50.14
C LEU A 70 -7.72 -4.94 48.60
N LEU A 71 -8.71 -5.55 47.94
CA LEU A 71 -8.79 -5.48 46.47
C LEU A 71 -8.80 -4.02 46.00
N ASN A 72 -9.60 -3.16 46.65
CA ASN A 72 -9.68 -1.74 46.31
C ASN A 72 -8.33 -1.00 46.49
N ALA A 73 -7.59 -1.28 47.56
CA ALA A 73 -6.26 -0.70 47.79
C ALA A 73 -5.18 -1.22 46.82
N PHE A 74 -5.35 -2.42 46.27
CA PHE A 74 -4.41 -3.05 45.34
C PHE A 74 -4.75 -2.87 43.85
N VAL A 75 -5.88 -2.27 43.47
CA VAL A 75 -6.34 -2.23 42.05
C VAL A 75 -5.25 -1.75 41.08
N SER A 76 -4.48 -0.71 41.43
CA SER A 76 -3.41 -0.16 40.57
C SER A 76 -2.25 -1.12 40.28
N ALA A 77 -2.20 -2.28 40.93
CA ALA A 77 -1.29 -3.39 40.64
C ALA A 77 -2.02 -4.65 40.16
N PHE A 78 -3.33 -4.77 40.38
CA PHE A 78 -4.10 -6.01 40.26
C PHE A 78 -5.13 -6.03 39.14
N SER A 79 -5.49 -4.89 38.54
CA SER A 79 -6.49 -4.77 37.47
C SER A 79 -6.38 -5.89 36.44
N ASP A 80 -5.20 -6.03 35.83
CA ASP A 80 -4.97 -6.86 34.67
C ASP A 80 -5.02 -8.34 35.08
N ALA A 81 -4.27 -8.71 36.13
CA ALA A 81 -4.24 -10.07 36.65
C ALA A 81 -5.57 -10.54 37.25
N LEU A 82 -6.42 -9.63 37.75
CA LEU A 82 -7.78 -9.92 38.22
C LEU A 82 -8.72 -10.20 37.04
N LEU A 83 -8.68 -9.34 36.01
CA LEU A 83 -9.53 -9.45 34.83
C LEU A 83 -9.13 -10.62 33.91
N GLU A 84 -7.84 -10.90 33.75
CA GLU A 84 -7.35 -12.08 33.00
C GLU A 84 -7.74 -13.40 33.66
N ARG A 85 -7.67 -13.49 35.01
CA ARG A 85 -7.95 -14.72 35.75
C ARG A 85 -9.43 -14.96 36.00
N TYR A 86 -10.21 -13.89 36.13
CA TYR A 86 -11.64 -13.96 36.43
C TYR A 86 -12.44 -13.00 35.52
N PRO A 87 -12.54 -13.24 34.20
CA PRO A 87 -13.13 -12.27 33.26
C PRO A 87 -14.55 -11.79 33.58
N THR A 88 -15.35 -12.60 34.30
CA THR A 88 -16.72 -12.23 34.73
C THR A 88 -16.79 -11.51 36.07
N VAL A 89 -15.67 -11.29 36.77
CA VAL A 89 -15.67 -10.70 38.13
C VAL A 89 -16.18 -9.27 38.14
N LEU A 90 -15.78 -8.46 37.15
CA LEU A 90 -16.20 -7.08 37.05
C LEU A 90 -17.72 -6.98 36.82
N ASP A 91 -18.29 -7.85 35.99
CA ASP A 91 -19.75 -7.89 35.77
C ASP A 91 -20.52 -8.28 37.06
N GLN A 92 -19.99 -9.21 37.87
CA GLN A 92 -20.55 -9.57 39.18
C GLN A 92 -20.40 -8.46 40.24
N PHE A 93 -19.34 -7.64 40.15
CA PHE A 93 -19.20 -6.46 40.99
C PHE A 93 -20.14 -5.33 40.55
N LEU A 94 -20.30 -5.11 39.24
CA LEU A 94 -21.24 -4.16 38.66
C LEU A 94 -22.70 -4.53 38.97
N GLU A 95 -23.05 -5.82 38.91
CA GLU A 95 -24.33 -6.37 39.38
C GLU A 95 -24.64 -5.93 40.81
N LYS A 96 -23.78 -6.29 41.76
CA LYS A 96 -23.95 -5.97 43.17
C LYS A 96 -23.88 -4.47 43.47
N ALA A 97 -23.07 -3.72 42.72
CA ALA A 97 -22.99 -2.27 42.81
C ALA A 97 -24.25 -1.59 42.26
N LEU A 98 -24.98 -2.21 41.32
CA LEU A 98 -26.26 -1.71 40.81
C LEU A 98 -27.44 -2.10 41.71
N GLU A 99 -27.44 -3.31 42.26
CA GLU A 99 -28.50 -3.83 43.15
C GLU A 99 -28.49 -3.23 44.56
N SER A 100 -27.32 -2.83 45.07
CA SER A 100 -27.14 -2.27 46.41
C SER A 100 -26.54 -0.87 46.36
N ASP A 101 -26.74 -0.07 47.40
CA ASP A 101 -26.05 1.22 47.58
C ASP A 101 -24.74 1.06 48.37
N GLU A 102 -24.06 -0.07 48.17
CA GLU A 102 -22.75 -0.34 48.77
C GLU A 102 -21.66 0.50 48.09
N THR A 103 -21.36 1.64 48.70
CA THR A 103 -20.31 2.59 48.28
C THR A 103 -18.95 1.93 48.08
N GLU A 104 -18.60 0.89 48.86
CA GLU A 104 -17.37 0.11 48.69
C GLU A 104 -17.31 -0.63 47.35
N ARG A 105 -18.43 -1.18 46.87
CA ARG A 105 -18.49 -1.85 45.54
C ARG A 105 -18.53 -0.84 44.40
N MET A 106 -19.24 0.28 44.57
CA MET A 106 -19.20 1.41 43.62
C MET A 106 -17.76 1.94 43.45
N ALA A 107 -17.02 2.08 44.56
CA ALA A 107 -15.62 2.50 44.57
C ALA A 107 -14.72 1.48 43.88
N LEU A 108 -14.86 0.17 44.18
CA LEU A 108 -14.06 -0.88 43.55
C LEU A 108 -14.31 -0.98 42.03
N CYS A 109 -15.57 -0.94 41.59
CA CYS A 109 -15.92 -0.91 40.16
C CYS A 109 -15.33 0.31 39.46
N THR A 110 -15.45 1.49 40.07
CA THR A 110 -14.82 2.72 39.56
C THR A 110 -13.31 2.53 39.47
N ALA A 111 -12.64 2.05 40.52
CA ALA A 111 -11.19 1.86 40.55
C ALA A 111 -10.71 0.90 39.44
N ILE A 112 -11.35 -0.26 39.26
CA ILE A 112 -10.97 -1.25 38.22
C ILE A 112 -11.14 -0.67 36.82
N LEU A 113 -12.20 0.11 36.59
CA LEU A 113 -12.43 0.82 35.34
C LEU A 113 -11.55 2.08 35.17
N SER A 114 -10.85 2.52 36.21
CA SER A 114 -9.97 3.70 36.21
C SER A 114 -8.51 3.37 35.92
N THR A 115 -8.09 2.14 36.21
CA THR A 115 -6.81 1.58 35.73
C THR A 115 -6.85 1.39 34.21
N PRO A 116 -5.72 1.58 33.50
CA PRO A 116 -5.60 1.20 32.10
C PRO A 116 -5.99 -0.26 31.91
N LEU A 117 -7.05 -0.54 31.13
CA LEU A 117 -7.54 -1.92 30.96
C LEU A 117 -6.65 -2.72 30.00
N PRO A 118 -6.55 -4.07 30.19
CA PRO A 118 -5.79 -4.92 29.29
C PRO A 118 -6.36 -4.90 27.86
N PRO A 119 -5.54 -5.04 26.81
CA PRO A 119 -5.96 -4.80 25.41
C PRO A 119 -7.01 -5.78 24.88
N ASN A 120 -7.21 -6.92 25.55
CA ASN A 120 -8.20 -7.94 25.22
C ASN A 120 -9.47 -7.82 26.10
N PHE A 121 -9.68 -6.70 26.79
CA PHE A 121 -10.85 -6.48 27.63
C PHE A 121 -12.14 -6.39 26.79
N ILE A 122 -13.18 -7.11 27.24
CA ILE A 122 -14.52 -7.14 26.64
C ILE A 122 -15.47 -6.41 27.60
N ALA A 123 -16.33 -5.50 27.11
CA ALA A 123 -17.21 -4.73 27.98
C ALA A 123 -18.23 -5.63 28.72
N PRO A 124 -18.34 -5.53 30.06
CA PRO A 124 -19.47 -6.09 30.80
C PRO A 124 -20.78 -5.48 30.32
N ALA A 125 -21.83 -6.29 30.15
CA ALA A 125 -23.17 -5.80 29.77
C ALA A 125 -23.73 -4.75 30.75
N ARG A 126 -23.27 -4.79 32.01
CA ARG A 126 -23.66 -3.86 33.08
C ARG A 126 -22.84 -2.56 33.12
N LEU A 127 -21.83 -2.39 32.25
CA LEU A 127 -20.99 -1.20 32.18
C LEU A 127 -21.80 0.07 31.85
N ALA A 128 -22.65 0.03 30.81
CA ALA A 128 -23.47 1.19 30.43
C ALA A 128 -24.51 1.58 31.51
N PRO A 129 -25.27 0.64 32.13
CA PRO A 129 -26.09 0.94 33.31
C PRO A 129 -25.32 1.55 34.49
N PHE A 130 -24.10 1.08 34.77
CA PHE A 130 -23.26 1.64 35.85
C PHE A 130 -22.80 3.07 35.54
N ILE A 131 -22.35 3.33 34.31
CA ILE A 131 -22.02 4.69 33.84
C ILE A 131 -23.26 5.59 33.91
N MET A 132 -24.44 5.09 33.55
CA MET A 132 -25.71 5.84 33.69
C MET A 132 -26.04 6.17 35.16
N ARG A 133 -25.77 5.28 36.12
CA ARG A 133 -25.94 5.60 37.57
C ARG A 133 -24.99 6.72 38.01
N LEU A 134 -23.75 6.73 37.53
CA LEU A 134 -22.79 7.81 37.81
C LEU A 134 -23.22 9.14 37.15
N ILE A 135 -23.76 9.10 35.93
CA ILE A 135 -24.33 10.29 35.25
C ILE A 135 -25.53 10.84 36.05
N ASN A 136 -26.39 9.98 36.61
CA ASN A 136 -27.51 10.41 37.44
C ASN A 136 -27.04 11.05 38.76
N ALA A 137 -26.07 10.45 39.45
CA ALA A 137 -25.47 11.04 40.66
C ALA A 137 -24.80 12.40 40.37
N MET A 138 -24.17 12.56 39.21
CA MET A 138 -23.63 13.83 38.73
C MET A 138 -24.74 14.85 38.38
N ARG A 139 -25.87 14.42 37.81
CA ARG A 139 -27.04 15.28 37.54
C ARG A 139 -27.68 15.79 38.84
N GLU A 140 -27.73 14.95 39.88
CA GLU A 140 -28.30 15.30 41.19
C GLU A 140 -27.40 16.25 41.99
N ASN A 141 -26.08 16.09 41.90
CA ASN A 141 -25.09 16.95 42.55
C ASN A 141 -23.88 17.21 41.64
N PRO A 142 -23.93 18.19 40.71
CA PRO A 142 -22.88 18.44 39.74
C PRO A 142 -21.67 19.12 40.39
N CYS A 143 -20.72 18.31 40.85
CA CYS A 143 -19.50 18.75 41.52
C CYS A 143 -18.31 17.85 41.19
N SER A 144 -17.10 18.34 41.41
CA SER A 144 -15.85 17.61 41.17
C SER A 144 -15.81 16.22 41.81
N GLY A 145 -16.49 15.99 42.94
CA GLY A 145 -16.61 14.67 43.58
C GLY A 145 -17.44 13.64 42.80
N THR A 146 -18.48 14.06 42.06
CA THR A 146 -19.34 13.18 41.24
C THR A 146 -18.84 13.06 39.80
N ILE A 147 -18.16 14.08 39.29
CA ILE A 147 -17.55 14.09 37.94
C ILE A 147 -16.25 13.26 37.92
N PHE A 148 -15.46 13.26 38.99
CA PHE A 148 -14.16 12.57 39.03
C PHE A 148 -14.23 11.06 38.72
N PRO A 149 -15.18 10.26 39.27
CA PRO A 149 -15.38 8.87 38.86
C PRO A 149 -15.58 8.68 37.35
N LEU A 150 -16.37 9.53 36.70
CA LEU A 150 -16.60 9.47 35.24
C LEU A 150 -15.31 9.80 34.47
N TYR A 151 -14.58 10.83 34.91
CA TYR A 151 -13.28 11.19 34.35
C TYR A 151 -12.26 10.04 34.44
N GLN A 152 -12.15 9.41 35.60
CA GLN A 152 -11.22 8.31 35.82
C GLN A 152 -11.59 7.09 34.97
N ILE A 153 -12.87 6.72 34.89
CA ILE A 153 -13.36 5.63 34.03
C ILE A 153 -13.01 5.89 32.56
N MET A 154 -13.28 7.09 32.05
CA MET A 154 -12.94 7.45 30.66
C MET A 154 -11.41 7.51 30.42
N THR A 155 -10.60 7.59 31.48
CA THR A 155 -9.15 7.46 31.42
C THR A 155 -8.70 6.00 31.36
N GLY A 156 -9.28 5.11 32.18
CA GLY A 156 -8.96 3.67 32.18
C GLY A 156 -9.47 2.92 30.94
N LEU A 157 -10.57 3.39 30.34
CA LEU A 157 -11.10 2.91 29.05
C LEU A 157 -10.28 3.37 27.82
N GLN A 158 -9.44 4.41 27.95
CA GLN A 158 -8.72 5.00 26.82
C GLN A 158 -7.83 4.01 26.00
N PRO A 159 -7.14 3.02 26.60
CA PRO A 159 -6.33 2.04 25.84
C PRO A 159 -7.15 1.04 25.03
N VAL A 160 -8.45 0.88 25.33
CA VAL A 160 -9.33 -0.11 24.69
C VAL A 160 -10.52 0.63 24.02
N PRO A 161 -10.27 1.46 23.00
CA PRO A 161 -11.28 2.35 22.42
C PRO A 161 -12.50 1.63 21.82
N GLY A 162 -12.42 0.33 21.54
CA GLY A 162 -13.59 -0.50 21.17
C GLY A 162 -14.68 -0.51 22.24
N VAL A 163 -14.32 -0.46 23.54
CA VAL A 163 -15.30 -0.42 24.64
C VAL A 163 -16.16 0.84 24.59
N LEU A 164 -15.63 1.96 24.09
CA LEU A 164 -16.39 3.21 23.95
C LEU A 164 -17.40 3.17 22.78
N LEU A 165 -17.30 2.19 21.87
CA LEU A 165 -18.32 1.87 20.86
C LEU A 165 -19.37 0.90 21.38
N GLU A 166 -19.03 0.08 22.38
CA GLU A 166 -19.93 -0.90 23.02
C GLU A 166 -20.86 -0.26 24.08
N ILE A 167 -20.52 0.93 24.59
CA ILE A 167 -21.42 1.74 25.44
C ILE A 167 -22.55 2.34 24.58
N SER A 168 -23.79 2.26 25.07
CA SER A 168 -24.97 2.70 24.32
C SER A 168 -24.91 4.20 23.91
N PRO A 169 -25.32 4.57 22.68
CA PRO A 169 -25.31 5.96 22.23
C PRO A 169 -26.15 6.91 23.09
N GLU A 170 -27.21 6.41 23.72
CA GLU A 170 -28.08 7.15 24.63
C GLU A 170 -27.36 7.48 25.94
N THR A 171 -26.50 6.56 26.41
CA THR A 171 -25.65 6.74 27.59
C THR A 171 -24.57 7.79 27.33
N MET A 172 -23.87 7.71 26.18
CA MET A 172 -22.86 8.70 25.81
C MET A 172 -23.46 10.08 25.46
N SER A 173 -24.65 10.12 24.85
CA SER A 173 -25.41 11.35 24.65
C SER A 173 -25.84 11.98 25.98
N SER A 174 -26.33 11.18 26.93
CA SER A 174 -26.66 11.65 28.28
C SER A 174 -25.44 12.21 29.01
N LEU A 175 -24.29 11.53 28.92
CA LEU A 175 -23.01 12.00 29.45
C LEU A 175 -22.62 13.37 28.84
N GLN A 176 -22.69 13.49 27.51
CA GLN A 176 -22.38 14.74 26.81
C GLN A 176 -23.29 15.88 27.26
N VAL A 177 -24.60 15.64 27.36
CA VAL A 177 -25.58 16.64 27.78
C VAL A 177 -25.36 17.09 29.23
N GLU A 178 -25.22 16.18 30.19
CA GLU A 178 -25.06 16.56 31.61
C GLU A 178 -23.70 17.20 31.91
N LEU A 179 -22.61 16.75 31.28
CA LEU A 179 -21.31 17.44 31.36
C LEU A 179 -21.38 18.85 30.74
N THR A 180 -22.10 19.01 29.62
CA THR A 180 -22.29 20.32 28.96
C THR A 180 -23.12 21.29 29.80
N LYS A 181 -24.13 20.80 30.55
CA LYS A 181 -24.85 21.61 31.55
C LYS A 181 -23.93 21.98 32.72
N THR A 182 -23.14 21.03 33.21
CA THR A 182 -22.22 21.22 34.34
C THR A 182 -21.17 22.30 34.05
N LEU A 183 -20.71 22.41 32.80
CA LEU A 183 -19.81 23.49 32.33
C LEU A 183 -20.40 24.92 32.42
N ARG A 184 -21.69 25.06 32.76
CA ARG A 184 -22.32 26.37 33.03
C ARG A 184 -22.16 26.79 34.50
N ASN A 185 -21.81 25.86 35.41
CA ASN A 185 -21.51 26.18 36.80
C ASN A 185 -20.08 26.72 36.91
N LEU A 186 -19.91 28.04 36.83
CA LEU A 186 -18.59 28.67 36.86
C LEU A 186 -17.89 28.60 38.23
N ASP A 187 -18.59 28.23 39.30
CA ASP A 187 -18.05 28.21 40.67
C ASP A 187 -17.22 26.96 40.97
N ASP A 188 -17.61 25.76 40.50
CA ASP A 188 -16.74 24.58 40.65
C ASP A 188 -15.64 24.56 39.57
N HIS A 189 -14.53 25.22 39.88
CA HIS A 189 -13.38 25.33 38.99
C HIS A 189 -12.74 23.96 38.65
N MET A 190 -12.78 23.00 39.60
CA MET A 190 -12.27 21.66 39.38
C MET A 190 -13.25 20.81 38.58
N GLY A 191 -14.55 20.92 38.87
CA GLY A 191 -15.62 20.25 38.11
C GLY A 191 -15.61 20.66 36.63
N ASN A 192 -15.43 21.95 36.33
CA ASN A 192 -15.27 22.44 34.96
C ASN A 192 -14.09 21.77 34.23
N LEU A 193 -12.93 21.67 34.88
CA LEU A 193 -11.75 21.01 34.30
C LEU A 193 -11.98 19.51 34.14
N LEU A 194 -12.63 18.84 35.10
CA LEU A 194 -12.96 17.42 34.99
C LEU A 194 -13.95 17.14 33.85
N CYS A 195 -14.94 18.00 33.62
CA CYS A 195 -15.84 17.89 32.46
C CYS A 195 -15.08 18.00 31.13
N LEU A 196 -14.23 19.02 30.98
CA LEU A 196 -13.41 19.20 29.78
C LEU A 196 -12.37 18.07 29.60
N ALA A 197 -11.77 17.57 30.68
CA ALA A 197 -10.81 16.47 30.62
C ALA A 197 -11.49 15.13 30.30
N THR A 198 -12.73 14.92 30.77
CA THR A 198 -13.55 13.75 30.37
C THR A 198 -13.84 13.80 28.87
N PHE A 199 -14.23 14.97 28.35
CA PHE A 199 -14.35 15.22 26.91
C PHE A 199 -13.02 15.03 26.14
N ALA A 200 -11.89 15.42 26.71
CA ALA A 200 -10.56 15.23 26.12
C ALA A 200 -10.19 13.73 25.99
N ARG A 201 -10.44 12.92 27.02
CA ARG A 201 -10.22 11.45 26.98
C ARG A 201 -11.12 10.76 25.96
N ILE A 202 -12.39 11.14 25.89
CA ILE A 202 -13.36 10.60 24.91
C ILE A 202 -13.00 11.04 23.47
N SER A 203 -12.53 12.28 23.28
CA SER A 203 -12.09 12.77 21.95
C SER A 203 -10.81 12.06 21.48
N SER A 204 -9.80 11.94 22.36
CA SER A 204 -8.48 11.40 22.01
C SER A 204 -8.49 9.88 21.73
N SER A 205 -9.22 9.10 22.51
CA SER A 205 -9.37 7.64 22.30
C SER A 205 -9.92 7.30 20.90
N TRP A 206 -10.85 8.10 20.38
CA TRP A 206 -11.46 7.90 19.06
C TRP A 206 -10.57 8.32 17.88
N ASN A 207 -9.55 9.15 18.09
CA ASN A 207 -8.65 9.57 17.01
C ASN A 207 -7.65 8.48 16.61
N THR A 208 -7.27 7.59 17.53
CA THR A 208 -6.21 6.58 17.32
C THR A 208 -6.58 5.46 16.34
N ASN A 209 -7.88 5.18 16.19
CA ASN A 209 -8.38 4.06 15.36
C ASN A 209 -9.08 4.51 14.06
N ALA A 210 -9.64 5.72 14.03
CA ALA A 210 -10.55 6.16 12.96
C ALA A 210 -9.88 6.42 11.60
N GLU A 211 -8.58 6.72 11.56
CA GLU A 211 -7.88 7.15 10.34
C GLU A 211 -7.57 6.01 9.35
N ARG A 212 -7.72 4.73 9.74
CA ARG A 212 -7.00 3.65 9.05
C ARG A 212 -7.74 2.90 7.94
N GLU A 213 -9.09 2.88 7.93
CA GLU A 213 -9.82 2.05 6.95
C GLU A 213 -10.98 2.78 6.23
N HIS A 214 -11.95 3.38 6.94
CA HIS A 214 -13.05 4.13 6.30
C HIS A 214 -13.39 5.44 7.04
N GLY A 215 -13.55 6.53 6.29
CA GLY A 215 -13.84 7.88 6.83
C GLY A 215 -15.19 7.93 7.57
N PRO A 216 -15.21 8.14 8.90
CA PRO A 216 -16.43 7.93 9.69
C PRO A 216 -17.25 9.21 9.86
N GLN A 217 -18.56 9.11 9.60
CA GLN A 217 -19.52 10.03 10.21
C GLN A 217 -19.57 9.75 11.72
N PHE A 218 -18.88 10.56 12.52
CA PHE A 218 -18.91 10.44 13.98
C PHE A 218 -20.35 10.61 14.52
N PRO A 219 -20.78 9.87 15.56
CA PRO A 219 -22.07 10.09 16.19
C PRO A 219 -22.28 11.56 16.63
N PRO A 220 -23.50 12.13 16.55
CA PRO A 220 -23.72 13.55 16.84
C PRO A 220 -23.24 14.00 18.23
N TRP A 221 -23.37 13.14 19.25
CA TRP A 221 -22.86 13.41 20.60
C TRP A 221 -21.31 13.57 20.60
N LEU A 222 -20.59 12.81 19.78
CA LEU A 222 -19.13 12.87 19.67
C LEU A 222 -18.68 14.07 18.85
N GLN A 223 -19.45 14.48 17.83
CA GLN A 223 -19.22 15.74 17.13
C GLN A 223 -19.33 16.92 18.11
N ASN A 224 -20.35 16.92 18.97
CA ASN A 224 -20.52 17.91 20.04
C ASN A 224 -19.38 17.92 21.07
N VAL A 225 -18.79 16.76 21.40
CA VAL A 225 -17.56 16.69 22.20
C VAL A 225 -16.37 17.30 21.45
N LYS A 226 -16.16 16.94 20.18
CA LYS A 226 -15.05 17.47 19.35
C LYS A 226 -15.16 18.99 19.11
N HIS A 227 -16.38 19.54 19.01
CA HIS A 227 -16.61 20.98 18.88
C HIS A 227 -16.00 21.82 20.03
N PHE A 228 -15.76 21.27 21.23
CA PHE A 228 -15.05 21.97 22.32
C PHE A 228 -13.56 22.19 22.05
N PHE A 229 -12.94 21.36 21.21
CA PHE A 229 -11.49 21.35 20.98
C PHE A 229 -11.09 21.85 19.59
N GLY A 230 -12.03 21.80 18.64
CA GLY A 230 -11.85 22.35 17.30
C GLY A 230 -12.37 23.78 17.12
N GLN A 231 -12.40 24.22 15.86
CA GLN A 231 -12.62 25.62 15.46
C GLN A 231 -13.84 26.32 16.10
N LYS A 232 -14.96 25.62 16.32
CA LYS A 232 -16.19 26.24 16.86
C LYS A 232 -16.02 26.80 18.29
N ARG A 233 -15.21 26.17 19.17
CA ARG A 233 -15.07 26.60 20.58
C ARG A 233 -13.66 26.53 21.17
N GLY A 234 -12.64 26.04 20.45
CA GLY A 234 -11.29 25.84 20.96
C GLY A 234 -10.71 27.07 21.68
N LEU A 235 -10.94 28.28 21.16
CA LEU A 235 -10.54 29.54 21.81
C LEU A 235 -11.26 29.79 23.15
N LYS A 236 -12.59 29.62 23.22
CA LYS A 236 -13.39 29.73 24.45
C LYS A 236 -12.93 28.69 25.50
N THR A 237 -12.58 27.48 25.06
CA THR A 237 -12.04 26.39 25.91
C THR A 237 -10.66 26.73 26.47
N LEU A 238 -9.71 27.17 25.63
CA LEU A 238 -8.37 27.58 26.06
C LEU A 238 -8.44 28.73 27.07
N ASP A 239 -9.30 29.72 26.84
CA ASP A 239 -9.49 30.85 27.76
C ASP A 239 -9.93 30.41 29.16
N LEU A 240 -10.97 29.56 29.24
CA LEU A 240 -11.45 29.01 30.51
C LEU A 240 -10.34 28.26 31.24
N VAL A 241 -9.65 27.36 30.54
CA VAL A 241 -8.59 26.50 31.09
C VAL A 241 -7.42 27.33 31.61
N ILE A 242 -6.92 28.27 30.81
CA ILE A 242 -5.75 29.10 31.16
C ILE A 242 -6.08 30.04 32.32
N LEU A 243 -7.31 30.57 32.40
CA LEU A 243 -7.78 31.31 33.57
C LEU A 243 -7.81 30.44 34.84
N ARG A 244 -8.19 29.15 34.75
CA ARG A 244 -8.10 28.23 35.90
C ARG A 244 -6.64 27.94 36.29
N VAL A 245 -5.72 27.78 35.34
CA VAL A 245 -4.27 27.58 35.63
C VAL A 245 -3.66 28.81 36.31
N ILE A 246 -3.97 30.02 35.84
CA ILE A 246 -3.53 31.29 36.46
C ILE A 246 -4.03 31.38 37.90
N LEU A 247 -5.28 30.99 38.16
CA LEU A 247 -5.87 30.99 39.50
C LEU A 247 -5.27 29.93 40.42
N ALA A 248 -5.10 28.69 39.94
CA ALA A 248 -4.43 27.61 40.67
C ALA A 248 -2.96 27.93 41.00
N SER A 249 -2.30 28.75 40.18
CA SER A 249 -0.95 29.26 40.42
C SER A 249 -0.92 30.52 41.31
N SER A 250 -2.05 31.12 41.65
CA SER A 250 -2.13 32.40 42.38
C SER A 250 -1.99 32.24 43.89
N ALA A 251 -1.52 33.28 44.58
CA ALA A 251 -1.44 33.28 46.05
C ALA A 251 -2.84 33.39 46.71
N SER A 252 -3.82 34.01 46.03
CA SER A 252 -5.16 34.28 46.55
C SER A 252 -6.12 33.07 46.49
N CYS A 253 -5.58 31.86 46.41
CA CYS A 253 -6.35 30.61 46.27
C CYS A 253 -6.26 29.77 47.56
N ASP A 254 -6.34 30.42 48.72
CA ASP A 254 -6.17 29.82 50.06
C ASP A 254 -7.11 28.61 50.34
N ASN A 255 -8.22 28.51 49.59
CA ASN A 255 -9.20 27.43 49.68
C ASN A 255 -8.81 26.15 48.90
N LEU A 256 -7.74 26.16 48.10
CA LEU A 256 -7.35 25.01 47.25
C LEU A 256 -6.01 24.40 47.70
N PRO A 257 -6.00 23.19 48.29
CA PRO A 257 -4.76 22.52 48.67
C PRO A 257 -3.80 22.33 47.47
N PRO A 258 -2.47 22.47 47.64
CA PRO A 258 -1.52 22.46 46.52
C PRO A 258 -1.62 21.22 45.62
N ARG A 259 -1.86 20.03 46.19
CA ARG A 259 -2.09 18.80 45.42
C ARG A 259 -3.32 18.86 44.49
N LYS A 260 -4.39 19.57 44.89
CA LYS A 260 -5.55 19.83 44.02
C LYS A 260 -5.24 20.89 42.98
N ALA A 261 -4.48 21.94 43.32
CA ALA A 261 -4.04 22.94 42.35
C ALA A 261 -3.14 22.33 41.26
N ALA A 262 -2.17 21.49 41.64
CA ALA A 262 -1.33 20.73 40.73
C ALA A 262 -2.16 19.79 39.82
N GLU A 263 -3.14 19.08 40.38
CA GLU A 263 -4.07 18.23 39.60
C GLU A 263 -4.94 19.05 38.62
N SER A 264 -5.43 20.23 39.02
CA SER A 264 -6.11 21.17 38.09
C SER A 264 -5.21 21.57 36.92
N ILE A 265 -3.92 21.81 37.17
CA ILE A 265 -2.95 22.11 36.09
C ILE A 265 -2.67 20.86 35.24
N ARG A 266 -2.59 19.66 35.83
CA ARG A 266 -2.45 18.40 35.07
C ARG A 266 -3.63 18.17 34.12
N LEU A 267 -4.87 18.39 34.60
CA LEU A 267 -6.07 18.35 33.76
C LEU A 267 -6.03 19.42 32.67
N ALA A 268 -5.55 20.63 32.99
CA ALA A 268 -5.38 21.70 32.02
C ALA A 268 -4.41 21.34 30.88
N ILE A 269 -3.28 20.68 31.16
CA ILE A 269 -2.35 20.17 30.13
C ILE A 269 -3.09 19.24 29.17
N GLU A 270 -3.83 18.29 29.70
CA GLU A 270 -4.56 17.26 28.95
C GLU A 270 -5.72 17.80 28.10
N ILE A 271 -6.41 18.83 28.60
CA ILE A 271 -7.42 19.57 27.85
C ILE A 271 -6.75 20.36 26.72
N CYS A 272 -5.68 21.11 27.02
CA CYS A 272 -4.92 21.86 26.02
C CYS A 272 -4.35 20.94 24.94
N ASP A 273 -3.74 19.80 25.30
CA ASP A 273 -3.21 18.81 24.35
C ASP A 273 -4.24 18.46 23.26
N SER A 274 -5.51 18.27 23.67
CA SER A 274 -6.60 17.87 22.80
C SER A 274 -7.14 18.97 21.87
N VAL A 275 -6.82 20.25 22.11
CA VAL A 275 -7.22 21.39 21.25
C VAL A 275 -6.41 21.39 19.95
N GLU A 276 -7.07 21.67 18.82
CA GLU A 276 -6.44 21.79 17.50
C GLU A 276 -5.26 22.78 17.52
N GLN A 277 -4.14 22.44 16.86
CA GLN A 277 -2.94 23.28 16.91
C GLN A 277 -3.17 24.69 16.35
N GLY A 278 -3.89 24.83 15.23
CA GLY A 278 -4.24 26.15 14.69
C GLY A 278 -5.11 27.00 15.64
N GLN A 279 -5.87 26.38 16.54
CA GLN A 279 -6.62 27.10 17.59
C GLN A 279 -5.69 27.53 18.74
N LYS A 280 -4.70 26.70 19.12
CA LYS A 280 -3.63 27.11 20.06
C LYS A 280 -2.84 28.29 19.51
N ASP A 281 -2.36 28.21 18.28
CA ASP A 281 -1.52 29.23 17.66
C ASP A 281 -2.27 30.56 17.52
N CYS A 282 -3.54 30.51 17.09
CA CYS A 282 -4.43 31.66 17.05
C CYS A 282 -4.70 32.25 18.45
N TRP A 283 -4.93 31.40 19.46
CA TRP A 283 -5.09 31.87 20.85
C TRP A 283 -3.84 32.57 21.35
N ILE A 284 -2.65 31.98 21.15
CA ILE A 284 -1.36 32.47 21.63
C ILE A 284 -1.03 33.84 21.05
N ALA A 285 -1.20 34.01 19.73
CA ALA A 285 -0.97 35.28 19.04
C ALA A 285 -1.83 36.43 19.60
N ASN A 286 -3.07 36.14 20.03
CA ASN A 286 -4.02 37.14 20.51
C ASN A 286 -4.02 37.37 22.04
N ASN A 287 -3.37 36.50 22.84
CA ASN A 287 -3.53 36.50 24.30
C ASN A 287 -2.22 36.70 25.10
N ALA A 288 -1.24 37.38 24.52
CA ALA A 288 0.04 37.72 25.18
C ALA A 288 -0.09 38.25 26.64
N PRO A 289 -1.09 39.10 27.01
CA PRO A 289 -1.25 39.52 28.42
C PRO A 289 -1.63 38.39 29.39
N LYS A 290 -2.40 37.39 28.94
CA LYS A 290 -2.75 36.20 29.75
C LYS A 290 -1.52 35.29 29.90
N ILE A 291 -0.72 35.13 28.85
CA ILE A 291 0.55 34.38 28.87
C ILE A 291 1.53 35.03 29.85
N ALA A 292 1.74 36.36 29.76
CA ALA A 292 2.61 37.09 30.67
C ALA A 292 2.17 36.94 32.14
N LYS A 293 0.87 37.07 32.43
CA LYS A 293 0.30 36.85 33.77
C LYS A 293 0.47 35.42 34.26
N LEU A 294 0.39 34.42 33.38
CA LEU A 294 0.64 33.03 33.72
C LEU A 294 2.11 32.78 34.08
N CYS A 295 3.05 33.25 33.25
CA CYS A 295 4.48 33.18 33.55
C CYS A 295 4.81 33.88 34.89
N GLU A 296 4.23 35.05 35.14
CA GLU A 296 4.37 35.80 36.39
C GLU A 296 3.86 35.01 37.62
N LYS A 297 2.73 34.29 37.51
CA LYS A 297 2.22 33.48 38.64
C LYS A 297 3.01 32.19 38.86
N VAL A 298 3.44 31.51 37.81
CA VAL A 298 4.24 30.27 37.89
C VAL A 298 5.67 30.53 38.39
N ASN A 299 6.29 31.64 37.99
CA ASN A 299 7.64 32.02 38.41
C ASN A 299 7.66 32.80 39.74
N ARG A 300 6.53 32.94 40.44
CA ARG A 300 6.45 33.68 41.71
C ARG A 300 7.17 32.94 42.84
N ASN A 301 8.01 33.64 43.59
CA ASN A 301 8.58 33.11 44.84
C ASN A 301 7.47 32.70 45.84
N GLY A 302 7.67 31.59 46.55
CA GLY A 302 6.72 31.10 47.56
C GLY A 302 5.43 30.47 47.00
N ILE A 303 5.43 30.06 45.73
CA ILE A 303 4.49 29.06 45.21
C ILE A 303 4.87 27.67 45.76
N ASP A 304 3.89 26.76 45.87
CA ASP A 304 4.18 25.35 46.14
C ASP A 304 4.90 24.67 44.97
N TRP A 305 5.85 23.79 45.28
CA TRP A 305 6.67 23.09 44.30
C TRP A 305 5.87 22.26 43.29
N GLN A 306 4.85 21.52 43.74
CA GLN A 306 4.06 20.66 42.87
C GLN A 306 3.27 21.51 41.86
N VAL A 307 2.71 22.62 42.33
CA VAL A 307 1.99 23.60 41.51
C VAL A 307 2.93 24.31 40.53
N GLN A 308 4.13 24.71 40.96
CA GLN A 308 5.14 25.32 40.09
C GLN A 308 5.61 24.37 39.00
N MET A 309 6.00 23.15 39.36
CA MET A 309 6.46 22.16 38.40
C MET A 309 5.39 21.83 37.36
N MET A 310 4.12 21.70 37.77
CA MET A 310 3.02 21.52 36.81
C MET A 310 2.76 22.78 35.98
N GLY A 311 2.85 23.99 36.56
CA GLY A 311 2.73 25.25 35.83
C GLY A 311 3.80 25.46 34.75
N LEU A 312 5.05 25.11 35.06
CA LEU A 312 6.17 25.13 34.10
C LEU A 312 5.96 24.09 32.99
N THR A 313 5.44 22.91 33.35
CA THR A 313 5.09 21.84 32.38
C THR A 313 3.92 22.25 31.48
N PHE A 314 2.95 23.01 32.01
CA PHE A 314 1.83 23.57 31.25
C PHE A 314 2.30 24.65 30.28
N LEU A 315 3.12 25.61 30.72
CA LEU A 315 3.73 26.61 29.84
C LEU A 315 4.52 25.96 28.69
N THR A 316 5.27 24.90 29.02
CA THR A 316 6.06 24.11 28.05
C THR A 316 5.20 23.23 27.12
N SER A 317 3.94 22.94 27.47
CA SER A 317 3.01 22.18 26.62
C SER A 317 2.06 23.10 25.82
N LEU A 318 1.87 24.34 26.26
CA LEU A 318 1.02 25.34 25.61
C LEU A 318 1.78 26.14 24.54
N LEU A 319 2.99 26.64 24.87
CA LEU A 319 3.72 27.58 24.01
C LEU A 319 4.63 26.84 23.01
N PRO A 320 4.73 27.30 21.74
CA PRO A 320 5.76 26.81 20.82
C PRO A 320 7.16 27.20 21.32
N ASP A 321 8.17 26.42 20.94
CA ASP A 321 9.58 26.60 21.35
C ASP A 321 10.11 28.03 21.08
N SER A 322 9.55 28.74 20.08
CA SER A 322 9.91 30.13 19.71
C SER A 322 9.27 31.22 20.57
N ALA A 323 8.20 30.93 21.31
CA ALA A 323 7.51 31.87 22.21
C ALA A 323 7.83 31.61 23.69
N LEU A 324 8.56 30.54 23.99
CA LEU A 324 8.89 30.08 25.32
C LEU A 324 10.20 30.72 25.80
N SER A 325 10.17 31.48 26.91
CA SER A 325 11.39 32.04 27.51
C SER A 325 12.38 30.91 27.85
N PRO A 326 13.69 31.05 27.55
CA PRO A 326 14.69 30.03 27.86
C PRO A 326 14.80 29.71 29.36
N GLU A 327 14.35 30.62 30.21
CA GLU A 327 14.31 30.41 31.65
C GLU A 327 13.27 29.36 32.07
N ILE A 328 12.16 29.19 31.33
CA ILE A 328 11.06 28.30 31.72
C ILE A 328 11.47 26.82 31.60
N PRO A 329 12.01 26.32 30.47
CA PRO A 329 12.56 24.96 30.39
C PRO A 329 13.74 24.75 31.34
N ARG A 330 14.59 25.76 31.52
CA ARG A 330 15.76 25.71 32.40
C ARG A 330 15.35 25.54 33.87
N LEU A 331 14.36 26.29 34.34
CA LEU A 331 13.79 26.16 35.68
C LEU A 331 13.08 24.82 35.86
N ALA A 332 12.34 24.35 34.85
CA ALA A 332 11.68 23.04 34.91
C ALA A 332 12.69 21.89 35.01
N LEU A 333 13.75 21.90 34.19
CA LEU A 333 14.78 20.86 34.20
C LEU A 333 15.64 20.93 35.46
N GLN A 334 16.05 22.14 35.89
CA GLN A 334 16.68 22.35 37.20
C GLN A 334 15.77 21.83 38.32
N GLY A 335 14.46 22.02 38.19
CA GLY A 335 13.44 21.54 39.12
C GLY A 335 13.49 20.01 39.28
N LEU A 336 13.26 19.29 38.17
CA LEU A 336 13.34 17.82 38.12
C LEU A 336 14.63 17.27 38.75
N LEU A 337 15.77 17.88 38.44
CA LEU A 337 17.09 17.44 38.91
C LEU A 337 17.35 17.75 40.40
N THR A 338 16.76 18.82 40.95
CA THR A 338 17.04 19.26 42.33
C THR A 338 16.24 18.47 43.37
N GLN A 339 15.06 17.93 43.02
CA GLN A 339 14.20 17.18 43.93
C GLN A 339 13.70 15.85 43.33
N GLU A 340 14.58 15.09 42.68
CA GLU A 340 14.30 13.83 41.96
C GLU A 340 13.22 12.92 42.61
N ARG A 341 13.31 12.68 43.93
CA ARG A 341 12.32 11.85 44.67
C ARG A 341 10.91 12.44 44.71
N GLN A 342 10.78 13.77 44.79
CA GLN A 342 9.50 14.48 44.77
C GLN A 342 9.05 14.82 43.35
N ALA A 343 9.99 14.94 42.40
CA ALA A 343 9.71 15.18 40.99
C ALA A 343 8.84 14.08 40.37
N HIS A 344 9.06 12.81 40.73
CA HIS A 344 8.22 11.70 40.26
C HIS A 344 6.79 11.69 40.82
N GLU A 345 6.54 12.30 41.99
CA GLU A 345 5.19 12.51 42.54
C GLU A 345 4.55 13.82 42.02
N ALA A 346 5.38 14.78 41.60
CA ALA A 346 4.94 16.10 41.14
C ALA A 346 4.64 16.19 39.64
N VAL A 347 5.41 15.50 38.80
CA VAL A 347 5.28 15.54 37.34
C VAL A 347 5.07 14.11 36.81
N PRO A 348 3.89 13.80 36.23
CA PRO A 348 3.64 12.51 35.58
C PRO A 348 4.72 12.17 34.55
N GLN A 349 5.20 10.92 34.57
CA GLN A 349 6.35 10.48 33.77
C GLN A 349 6.21 10.75 32.26
N TYR A 350 4.99 10.69 31.72
CA TYR A 350 4.70 10.97 30.30
C TYR A 350 4.93 12.44 29.88
N LEU A 351 5.05 13.37 30.83
CA LEU A 351 5.31 14.79 30.58
C LEU A 351 6.80 15.15 30.68
N ILE A 352 7.61 14.36 31.39
CA ILE A 352 9.05 14.59 31.57
C ILE A 352 9.79 14.73 30.21
N PRO A 353 9.54 13.89 29.18
CA PRO A 353 10.17 14.06 27.87
C PRO A 353 9.89 15.40 27.18
N ARG A 354 8.75 16.06 27.48
CA ARG A 354 8.41 17.39 26.92
C ARG A 354 9.32 18.48 27.48
N LEU A 355 9.52 18.47 28.80
CA LEU A 355 10.44 19.39 29.49
C LEU A 355 11.88 19.25 28.98
N VAL A 356 12.35 18.01 28.82
CA VAL A 356 13.68 17.71 28.28
C VAL A 356 13.81 18.18 26.83
N LYS A 357 12.80 17.92 25.97
CA LYS A 357 12.77 18.38 24.58
C LYS A 357 12.87 19.90 24.49
N ALA A 358 12.01 20.63 25.20
CA ALA A 358 11.96 22.09 25.15
C ALA A 358 13.28 22.74 25.61
N ASN A 359 13.90 22.21 26.68
CA ASN A 359 15.21 22.69 27.11
C ASN A 359 16.30 22.46 26.04
N ALA A 360 16.27 21.32 25.35
CA ALA A 360 17.20 21.02 24.27
C ALA A 360 16.96 21.84 22.98
N VAL A 361 15.70 22.21 22.67
CA VAL A 361 15.41 23.16 21.57
C VAL A 361 15.84 24.57 21.93
N SER A 362 15.47 25.06 23.13
CA SER A 362 15.86 26.39 23.61
C SER A 362 17.38 26.58 23.65
N SER A 363 18.11 25.57 24.15
CA SER A 363 19.59 25.57 24.14
C SER A 363 20.16 25.73 22.73
N ARG A 364 19.62 25.01 21.73
CA ARG A 364 20.01 25.16 20.32
C ARG A 364 19.70 26.56 19.79
N MET A 365 18.48 27.07 20.00
CA MET A 365 18.11 28.43 19.57
C MET A 365 19.04 29.52 20.14
N THR A 366 19.56 29.36 21.37
CA THR A 366 20.58 30.27 21.91
C THR A 366 21.96 30.10 21.26
N HIS A 367 22.34 28.88 20.88
CA HIS A 367 23.58 28.58 20.17
C HIS A 367 23.55 29.06 18.72
N ASP A 368 22.45 28.83 18.00
CA ASP A 368 22.27 29.23 16.61
C ASP A 368 22.27 30.77 16.46
N ASN A 369 21.67 31.48 17.43
CA ASN A 369 21.77 32.95 17.47
C ASN A 369 23.18 33.45 17.82
N LEU A 370 23.94 32.72 18.64
CA LEU A 370 25.35 33.04 18.90
C LEU A 370 26.22 32.81 17.67
N ILE A 371 26.03 31.71 16.94
CA ILE A 371 26.70 31.43 15.66
C ILE A 371 26.39 32.55 14.67
N ARG A 372 25.12 32.86 14.43
CA ARG A 372 24.73 33.96 13.51
C ARG A 372 25.34 35.31 13.93
N LYS A 373 25.41 35.60 15.23
CA LYS A 373 26.09 36.82 15.71
C LYS A 373 27.60 36.79 15.52
N MET A 374 28.23 35.62 15.55
CA MET A 374 29.64 35.46 15.21
C MET A 374 29.87 35.55 13.70
N GLU A 375 28.97 35.02 12.87
CA GLU A 375 28.97 35.20 11.41
C GLU A 375 28.84 36.69 11.02
N GLU A 376 27.89 37.41 11.62
CA GLU A 376 27.72 38.86 11.44
C GLU A 376 29.00 39.65 11.81
N VAL A 377 29.71 39.24 12.87
CA VAL A 377 30.99 39.86 13.29
C VAL A 377 32.15 39.47 12.39
N CYS A 378 32.25 38.21 11.97
CA CYS A 378 33.26 37.76 11.00
C CYS A 378 33.10 38.49 9.66
N PHE A 379 31.86 38.68 9.20
CA PHE A 379 31.56 39.44 7.99
C PHE A 379 31.95 40.93 8.12
N ASP A 380 31.68 41.61 9.25
CA ASP A 380 32.17 42.98 9.50
C ASP A 380 33.71 43.03 9.45
N LEU A 381 34.38 42.06 10.06
CA LEU A 381 35.85 41.99 10.06
C LEU A 381 36.41 41.75 8.65
N GLU A 382 35.86 40.82 7.88
CA GLU A 382 36.25 40.60 6.47
C GLU A 382 35.96 41.83 5.59
N GLN A 383 34.82 42.49 5.80
CA GLN A 383 34.49 43.74 5.13
C GLN A 383 35.47 44.86 5.51
N ARG A 384 35.99 44.90 6.74
CA ARG A 384 37.01 45.88 7.17
C ARG A 384 38.41 45.53 6.67
N CYS A 385 38.78 44.25 6.59
CA CYS A 385 40.01 43.81 5.94
C CYS A 385 40.05 44.23 4.45
N THR A 386 38.90 44.19 3.77
CA THR A 386 38.77 44.59 2.35
C THR A 386 38.58 46.10 2.15
N THR A 387 37.91 46.82 3.04
CA THR A 387 37.63 48.28 2.89
C THR A 387 38.63 49.20 3.57
N ILE A 388 39.36 48.74 4.59
CA ILE A 388 40.32 49.54 5.36
C ILE A 388 41.75 49.04 5.13
N GLU A 389 42.00 47.74 5.35
CA GLU A 389 43.37 47.21 5.29
C GLU A 389 43.89 46.99 3.86
N ALA A 390 43.02 46.79 2.86
CA ALA A 390 43.48 46.67 1.47
C ALA A 390 43.89 48.04 0.88
N PRO A 391 43.14 49.15 1.07
CA PRO A 391 43.64 50.50 0.77
C PRO A 391 44.86 50.89 1.60
N LEU A 392 44.93 50.50 2.89
CA LEU A 392 46.12 50.77 3.71
C LEU A 392 47.35 50.05 3.15
N ARG A 393 47.25 48.75 2.84
CA ARG A 393 48.33 48.00 2.18
C ARG A 393 48.72 48.60 0.84
N ALA A 394 47.76 49.02 0.01
CA ALA A 394 48.08 49.70 -1.25
C ALA A 394 48.87 51.01 -1.02
N VAL A 395 48.56 51.77 0.03
CA VAL A 395 49.33 52.98 0.42
C VAL A 395 50.69 52.64 1.03
N GLU A 396 50.84 51.50 1.70
CA GLU A 396 52.15 51.01 2.18
C GLU A 396 53.02 50.47 1.03
N ASP A 397 52.43 49.74 0.08
CA ASP A 397 53.06 49.28 -1.15
C ASP A 397 53.45 50.49 -2.03
N GLU A 398 52.60 51.52 -2.15
CA GLU A 398 52.94 52.79 -2.81
C GLU A 398 54.06 53.53 -2.07
N ARG A 399 54.00 53.62 -0.72
CA ARG A 399 55.06 54.22 0.10
C ARG A 399 56.40 53.52 -0.13
N ASP A 400 56.42 52.20 -0.09
CA ASP A 400 57.65 51.41 -0.20
C ASP A 400 58.14 51.35 -1.65
N GLN A 401 57.24 51.37 -2.63
CA GLN A 401 57.60 51.55 -4.04
C GLN A 401 58.16 52.95 -4.30
N ILE A 402 57.61 54.01 -3.69
CA ILE A 402 58.15 55.38 -3.74
C ILE A 402 59.49 55.47 -3.01
N ALA A 403 59.66 54.77 -1.88
CA ALA A 403 60.94 54.69 -1.17
C ALA A 403 62.01 53.98 -1.99
N VAL A 404 61.70 52.83 -2.59
CA VAL A 404 62.59 52.11 -3.52
C VAL A 404 62.86 52.94 -4.77
N GLN A 405 61.88 53.67 -5.32
CA GLN A 405 62.12 54.61 -6.43
C GLN A 405 63.00 55.78 -6.00
N ALA A 406 62.85 56.31 -4.78
CA ALA A 406 63.68 57.39 -4.26
C ALA A 406 65.13 56.92 -4.01
N GLU A 407 65.33 55.73 -3.42
CA GLU A 407 66.64 55.11 -3.29
C GLU A 407 67.24 54.78 -4.65
N GLN A 408 66.46 54.25 -5.60
CA GLN A 408 66.93 53.94 -6.94
C GLN A 408 67.28 55.22 -7.73
N LEU A 409 66.49 56.30 -7.60
CA LEU A 409 66.80 57.61 -8.17
C LEU A 409 68.00 58.27 -7.49
N GLN A 410 68.20 58.04 -6.18
CA GLN A 410 69.38 58.54 -5.46
C GLN A 410 70.64 57.75 -5.83
N GLN A 411 70.55 56.43 -6.00
CA GLN A 411 71.61 55.57 -6.52
C GLN A 411 71.93 55.94 -7.97
N GLN A 412 70.92 56.07 -8.84
CA GLN A 412 71.06 56.56 -10.21
C GLN A 412 71.65 57.98 -10.24
N LYS A 413 71.30 58.85 -9.30
CA LYS A 413 71.89 60.18 -9.19
C LYS A 413 73.37 60.08 -8.80
N SER A 414 73.75 59.33 -7.77
CA SER A 414 75.15 59.16 -7.39
C SER A 414 75.98 58.45 -8.46
N GLU A 415 75.36 57.51 -9.19
CA GLU A 415 75.96 56.83 -10.34
C GLU A 415 76.09 57.80 -11.52
N LEU A 416 75.11 58.66 -11.81
CA LEU A 416 75.20 59.70 -12.83
C LEU A 416 76.16 60.83 -12.44
N GLU A 417 76.34 61.15 -11.15
CA GLU A 417 77.34 62.09 -10.66
C GLU A 417 78.74 61.49 -10.75
N LEU A 418 78.92 60.21 -10.41
CA LEU A 418 80.15 59.45 -10.61
C LEU A 418 80.47 59.28 -12.10
N GLN A 419 79.49 58.90 -12.93
CA GLN A 419 79.61 58.82 -14.38
C GLN A 419 79.82 60.19 -15.02
N LEU A 420 79.31 61.29 -14.45
CA LEU A 420 79.61 62.65 -14.94
C LEU A 420 81.03 63.07 -14.56
N GLN A 421 81.51 62.71 -13.35
CA GLN A 421 82.88 62.96 -12.94
C GLN A 421 83.88 62.11 -13.75
N GLN A 422 83.55 60.84 -14.00
CA GLN A 422 84.30 59.94 -14.86
C GLN A 422 84.18 60.33 -16.33
N ALA A 423 83.02 60.79 -16.80
CA ALA A 423 82.88 61.38 -18.14
C ALA A 423 83.69 62.66 -18.25
N SER A 424 83.81 63.47 -17.20
CA SER A 424 84.65 64.66 -17.20
C SER A 424 86.14 64.32 -17.17
N SER A 425 86.57 63.29 -16.43
CA SER A 425 87.97 62.85 -16.45
C SER A 425 88.31 62.19 -17.77
N THR A 426 87.48 61.26 -18.25
CA THR A 426 87.65 60.61 -19.56
C THR A 426 87.46 61.57 -20.71
N VAL A 427 86.69 62.67 -20.61
CA VAL A 427 86.67 63.74 -21.63
C VAL A 427 87.94 64.58 -21.58
N SER A 428 88.55 64.82 -20.41
CA SER A 428 89.88 65.45 -20.33
C SER A 428 90.97 64.54 -20.90
N GLU A 429 90.93 63.25 -20.58
CA GLU A 429 91.84 62.22 -21.10
C GLU A 429 91.62 62.05 -22.60
N LEU A 430 90.37 61.95 -23.08
CA LEU A 430 90.03 61.91 -24.50
C LEU A 430 90.32 63.21 -25.23
N GLN A 431 90.29 64.39 -24.59
CA GLN A 431 90.78 65.63 -25.23
C GLN A 431 92.30 65.59 -25.39
N GLN A 432 93.02 65.06 -24.40
CA GLN A 432 94.46 64.84 -24.49
C GLN A 432 94.79 63.75 -25.54
N GLU A 433 94.08 62.63 -25.54
CA GLU A 433 94.19 61.56 -26.53
C GLU A 433 93.76 62.02 -27.90
N ILE A 434 92.71 62.84 -28.07
CA ILE A 434 92.34 63.45 -29.36
C ILE A 434 93.46 64.37 -29.84
N SER A 435 94.07 65.18 -28.97
CA SER A 435 95.22 66.00 -29.38
C SER A 435 96.42 65.14 -29.84
N HIS A 436 96.62 63.97 -29.21
CA HIS A 436 97.65 62.99 -29.56
C HIS A 436 97.29 62.17 -30.81
N LEU A 437 96.03 61.76 -30.96
CA LEU A 437 95.47 60.97 -32.04
C LEU A 437 95.22 61.81 -33.27
N GLU A 438 94.97 63.12 -33.17
CA GLU A 438 95.04 64.05 -34.30
C GLU A 438 96.47 64.17 -34.79
N LYS A 439 97.44 64.33 -33.87
CA LYS A 439 98.86 64.36 -34.23
C LYS A 439 99.30 63.04 -34.87
N HIS A 440 98.83 61.90 -34.36
CA HIS A 440 99.05 60.59 -34.94
C HIS A 440 98.31 60.41 -36.27
N ALA A 441 97.03 60.80 -36.37
CA ALA A 441 96.20 60.69 -37.57
C ALA A 441 96.73 61.56 -38.71
N ARG A 442 97.25 62.75 -38.44
CA ARG A 442 97.99 63.56 -39.43
C ARG A 442 99.24 62.81 -39.91
N SER A 443 99.95 62.12 -39.01
CA SER A 443 101.11 61.29 -39.36
C SER A 443 100.76 59.97 -40.06
N THR A 444 99.59 59.38 -39.79
CA THR A 444 99.15 58.14 -40.46
C THR A 444 98.35 58.40 -41.72
N SER A 445 97.69 59.55 -41.88
CA SER A 445 97.08 59.97 -43.15
C SER A 445 98.16 60.08 -44.22
N ALA A 446 99.27 60.77 -43.93
CA ALA A 446 100.43 60.81 -44.82
C ALA A 446 100.94 59.40 -45.21
N ARG A 447 100.91 58.43 -44.29
CA ARG A 447 101.28 57.02 -44.54
C ARG A 447 100.18 56.19 -45.21
N VAL A 448 98.92 56.58 -45.09
CA VAL A 448 97.77 55.96 -45.77
C VAL A 448 97.67 56.48 -47.21
N GLU A 449 97.98 57.76 -47.45
CA GLU A 449 98.16 58.35 -48.78
C GLU A 449 99.31 57.63 -49.53
N GLU A 450 100.45 57.41 -48.86
CA GLU A 450 101.55 56.56 -49.34
C GLU A 450 101.11 55.12 -49.65
N LEU A 451 100.39 54.44 -48.73
CA LEU A 451 99.98 53.05 -48.91
C LEU A 451 98.79 52.82 -49.84
N SER A 452 97.88 53.78 -49.98
CA SER A 452 96.72 53.70 -50.90
C SER A 452 97.17 53.74 -52.35
N ALA A 453 98.18 54.55 -52.68
CA ALA A 453 98.87 54.49 -53.98
C ALA A 453 99.46 53.09 -54.24
N SER A 454 99.91 52.38 -53.20
CA SER A 454 100.38 50.99 -53.27
C SER A 454 99.28 49.92 -53.22
N LEU A 455 98.05 50.26 -52.82
CA LEU A 455 96.91 49.33 -52.77
C LEU A 455 96.11 49.36 -54.06
N ASP A 456 95.86 50.56 -54.61
CA ASP A 456 95.09 50.72 -55.84
C ASP A 456 95.87 50.23 -57.06
N THR A 457 97.18 50.05 -56.96
CA THR A 457 98.00 49.30 -57.94
C THR A 457 97.74 47.80 -57.87
N ALA A 458 97.68 47.20 -56.67
CA ALA A 458 97.42 45.77 -56.47
C ALA A 458 95.94 45.35 -56.71
N ARG A 459 94.96 46.20 -56.40
CA ARG A 459 93.52 45.89 -56.60
C ARG A 459 93.16 45.55 -58.04
N ARG A 460 93.74 46.29 -59.00
CA ARG A 460 93.53 46.08 -60.44
C ARG A 460 93.88 44.65 -60.87
N GLU A 461 94.91 44.06 -60.26
CA GLU A 461 95.38 42.71 -60.57
C GLU A 461 94.41 41.60 -60.10
N LEU A 462 93.62 41.84 -59.04
CA LEU A 462 92.73 40.84 -58.45
C LEU A 462 91.33 40.81 -59.08
N GLU A 463 90.79 41.96 -59.52
CA GLU A 463 89.50 42.00 -60.22
C GLU A 463 89.51 41.18 -61.52
N ASP A 464 90.62 41.23 -62.26
CA ASP A 464 90.81 40.48 -63.49
C ASP A 464 90.85 38.97 -63.23
N GLN A 465 91.45 38.51 -62.13
CA GLN A 465 91.37 37.09 -61.71
C GLN A 465 89.93 36.67 -61.39
N ARG A 466 89.16 37.54 -60.72
CA ARG A 466 87.80 37.18 -60.26
C ARG A 466 86.81 37.03 -61.42
N ARG A 467 86.87 37.87 -62.46
CA ARG A 467 85.98 37.73 -63.64
C ARG A 467 86.08 36.33 -64.23
N ASN A 468 87.32 35.88 -64.47
CA ASN A 468 87.63 34.56 -65.03
C ASN A 468 87.01 33.42 -64.19
N SER A 469 87.05 33.52 -62.86
CA SER A 469 86.50 32.48 -61.97
C SER A 469 84.97 32.36 -62.07
N GLN A 470 84.23 33.49 -62.14
CA GLN A 470 82.77 33.46 -62.15
C GLN A 470 82.20 32.84 -63.45
N GLU A 471 82.87 33.09 -64.57
CA GLU A 471 82.47 32.60 -65.89
C GLU A 471 82.50 31.06 -65.96
N THR A 472 83.49 30.42 -65.35
CA THR A 472 83.58 28.94 -65.29
C THR A 472 82.37 28.30 -64.61
N THR A 473 82.00 28.78 -63.41
CA THR A 473 80.90 28.19 -62.61
C THR A 473 79.52 28.29 -63.29
N ASN A 474 79.31 29.33 -64.09
CA ASN A 474 78.08 29.49 -64.86
C ASN A 474 78.01 28.50 -66.04
N SER A 475 79.15 28.21 -66.68
CA SER A 475 79.26 27.19 -67.73
C SER A 475 78.96 25.76 -67.22
N GLU A 476 79.18 25.48 -65.95
CA GLU A 476 78.87 24.17 -65.35
C GLU A 476 77.38 24.02 -65.04
N ARG A 477 76.74 25.06 -64.48
CA ARG A 477 75.31 25.03 -64.11
C ARG A 477 74.39 24.73 -65.30
N GLU A 478 74.66 25.34 -66.46
CA GLU A 478 73.82 25.14 -67.66
C GLU A 478 73.92 23.71 -68.20
N LYS A 479 75.07 23.04 -68.06
CA LYS A 479 75.28 21.64 -68.48
C LYS A 479 74.58 20.62 -67.60
N ALA A 480 74.09 21.00 -66.42
CA ALA A 480 73.23 20.16 -65.60
C ALA A 480 71.78 20.22 -66.09
N ARG A 481 71.25 21.44 -66.27
CA ARG A 481 69.88 21.74 -66.68
C ARG A 481 69.46 21.02 -67.97
N THR A 482 70.35 20.88 -68.95
CA THR A 482 70.02 20.20 -70.22
C THR A 482 69.72 18.72 -70.02
N ARG A 483 70.47 18.02 -69.16
CA ARG A 483 70.32 16.58 -68.90
C ARG A 483 68.99 16.24 -68.21
N GLU A 484 68.46 17.17 -67.41
CA GLU A 484 67.18 17.00 -66.72
C GLU A 484 66.00 17.01 -67.70
N LEU A 485 66.11 17.75 -68.82
CA LEU A 485 65.08 17.83 -69.86
C LEU A 485 65.04 16.58 -70.74
N ASP A 486 66.19 15.99 -71.07
CA ASP A 486 66.28 14.76 -71.87
C ASP A 486 65.57 13.58 -71.18
N LEU A 487 65.68 13.48 -69.85
CA LEU A 487 65.00 12.44 -69.05
C LEU A 487 63.47 12.60 -69.03
N LEU A 488 62.96 13.83 -69.01
CA LEU A 488 61.52 14.09 -69.04
C LEU A 488 60.87 13.60 -70.34
N ALA A 489 61.52 13.82 -71.48
CA ALA A 489 61.02 13.36 -72.79
C ALA A 489 60.92 11.82 -72.88
N SER A 490 61.86 11.10 -72.25
CA SER A 490 61.85 9.63 -72.20
C SER A 490 60.75 9.05 -71.30
N ILE A 491 60.18 9.83 -70.39
CA ILE A 491 59.05 9.39 -69.55
C ILE A 491 57.75 9.47 -70.34
N THR A 492 57.50 10.58 -71.04
CA THR A 492 56.26 10.76 -71.83
C THR A 492 56.08 9.70 -72.93
N GLU A 493 57.17 9.26 -73.59
CA GLU A 493 57.11 8.16 -74.58
C GLU A 493 56.66 6.82 -73.97
N LYS A 494 56.83 6.63 -72.65
CA LYS A 494 56.45 5.41 -71.94
C LYS A 494 55.00 5.46 -71.44
N ASP A 495 54.48 6.64 -71.14
CA ASP A 495 53.07 6.83 -70.80
C ASP A 495 52.18 6.59 -72.03
N ASP A 496 52.54 7.10 -73.21
CA ASP A 496 51.83 6.85 -74.48
C ASP A 496 51.71 5.34 -74.78
N GLN A 497 52.79 4.57 -74.54
CA GLN A 497 52.83 3.10 -74.73
C GLN A 497 51.95 2.33 -73.74
N ILE A 498 51.54 2.94 -72.62
CA ILE A 498 50.65 2.34 -71.64
C ILE A 498 49.18 2.53 -72.05
N GLU A 499 48.81 3.65 -72.68
CA GLU A 499 47.43 3.88 -73.13
C GLU A 499 47.02 2.91 -74.26
N GLU A 500 47.91 2.64 -75.22
CA GLU A 500 47.66 1.70 -76.34
C GLU A 500 47.38 0.27 -75.83
N LEU A 501 48.17 -0.22 -74.86
CA LEU A 501 47.96 -1.53 -74.23
C LEU A 501 46.67 -1.62 -73.40
N GLN A 502 46.20 -0.50 -72.84
CA GLN A 502 44.90 -0.46 -72.15
C GLN A 502 43.72 -0.52 -73.13
N GLU A 503 43.85 0.02 -74.34
CA GLU A 503 42.84 -0.09 -75.40
C GLU A 503 42.72 -1.54 -75.91
N GLU A 504 43.85 -2.20 -76.19
CA GLU A 504 43.86 -3.63 -76.56
C GLU A 504 43.24 -4.51 -75.45
N THR A 505 43.54 -4.19 -74.18
CA THR A 505 42.93 -4.88 -73.04
C THR A 505 41.41 -4.71 -72.98
N ARG A 506 40.86 -3.53 -73.28
CA ARG A 506 39.40 -3.30 -73.34
C ARG A 506 38.75 -4.18 -74.41
N ASN A 507 39.28 -4.18 -75.63
CA ASN A 507 38.76 -4.97 -76.75
C ASN A 507 38.72 -6.47 -76.42
N LEU A 508 39.80 -6.99 -75.82
CA LEU A 508 39.89 -8.39 -75.39
C LEU A 508 38.92 -8.75 -74.24
N GLN A 509 38.48 -7.77 -73.43
CA GLN A 509 37.43 -8.00 -72.43
C GLN A 509 36.04 -8.08 -73.05
N GLU A 510 35.72 -7.23 -74.04
CA GLU A 510 34.44 -7.27 -74.76
C GLU A 510 34.26 -8.60 -75.52
N ASP A 511 35.31 -9.08 -76.21
CA ASP A 511 35.33 -10.42 -76.81
C ASP A 511 35.16 -11.53 -75.77
N ASN A 512 35.74 -11.38 -74.57
CA ASN A 512 35.58 -12.37 -73.49
C ASN A 512 34.15 -12.45 -72.98
N ASP A 513 33.47 -11.31 -72.83
CA ASP A 513 32.08 -11.27 -72.36
C ASP A 513 31.09 -11.71 -73.45
N ALA A 514 31.38 -11.51 -74.75
CA ALA A 514 30.65 -12.15 -75.84
C ALA A 514 30.81 -13.70 -75.84
N LEU A 515 32.03 -14.20 -75.59
CA LEU A 515 32.29 -15.64 -75.42
C LEU A 515 31.63 -16.21 -74.15
N ARG A 516 31.48 -15.40 -73.08
CA ARG A 516 30.74 -15.81 -71.88
C ARG A 516 29.23 -15.87 -72.13
N GLN A 517 28.64 -14.91 -72.84
CA GLN A 517 27.21 -14.97 -73.19
C GLN A 517 26.89 -16.22 -74.05
N THR A 518 27.76 -16.58 -74.99
CA THR A 518 27.60 -17.80 -75.79
C THR A 518 27.89 -19.09 -75.00
N LEU A 519 28.78 -19.06 -74.01
CA LEU A 519 28.95 -20.15 -73.06
C LEU A 519 27.72 -20.31 -72.14
N ASP A 520 27.12 -19.22 -71.68
CA ASP A 520 25.95 -19.23 -70.81
C ASP A 520 24.69 -19.74 -71.52
N THR A 521 24.47 -19.42 -72.80
CA THR A 521 23.36 -20.01 -73.57
C THR A 521 23.55 -21.52 -73.75
N VAL A 522 24.75 -21.98 -74.14
CA VAL A 522 25.07 -23.41 -74.25
C VAL A 522 24.99 -24.12 -72.89
N SER A 523 25.37 -23.45 -71.80
CA SER A 523 25.24 -23.94 -70.42
C SER A 523 23.78 -24.09 -70.01
N LYS A 524 22.92 -23.14 -70.40
CA LYS A 524 21.48 -23.14 -70.15
C LYS A 524 20.75 -24.25 -70.92
N ASP A 525 21.11 -24.47 -72.18
CA ASP A 525 20.57 -25.56 -73.01
C ASP A 525 21.06 -26.94 -72.56
N LYS A 526 22.32 -27.04 -72.11
CA LYS A 526 22.83 -28.22 -71.40
C LYS A 526 22.11 -28.44 -70.06
N GLY A 527 21.75 -27.35 -69.38
CA GLY A 527 20.96 -27.34 -68.15
C GLY A 527 19.58 -27.95 -68.35
N THR A 528 18.79 -27.43 -69.29
CA THR A 528 17.45 -27.97 -69.60
C THR A 528 17.52 -29.43 -70.09
N ALA A 529 18.51 -29.80 -70.90
CA ALA A 529 18.73 -31.19 -71.30
C ALA A 529 19.05 -32.12 -70.11
N LEU A 530 19.86 -31.66 -69.13
CA LEU A 530 20.14 -32.39 -67.91
C LEU A 530 18.94 -32.43 -66.96
N GLU A 531 18.15 -31.36 -66.85
CA GLU A 531 16.91 -31.33 -66.08
C GLU A 531 15.89 -32.32 -66.65
N HIS A 532 15.68 -32.36 -67.96
CA HIS A 532 14.85 -33.39 -68.61
C HIS A 532 15.39 -34.81 -68.38
N THR A 533 16.71 -35.01 -68.50
CA THR A 533 17.34 -36.32 -68.29
C THR A 533 17.27 -36.78 -66.84
N THR A 534 17.38 -35.86 -65.87
CA THR A 534 17.31 -36.18 -64.44
C THR A 534 15.87 -36.28 -63.94
N ALA A 535 14.93 -35.50 -64.47
CA ALA A 535 13.50 -35.66 -64.23
C ALA A 535 13.01 -37.01 -64.76
N LEU A 536 13.30 -37.37 -66.02
CA LEU A 536 12.95 -38.68 -66.57
C LEU A 536 13.60 -39.82 -65.78
N LYS A 537 14.85 -39.69 -65.31
CA LYS A 537 15.46 -40.69 -64.42
C LYS A 537 14.82 -40.72 -63.03
N GLN A 538 14.38 -39.59 -62.47
CA GLN A 538 13.65 -39.59 -61.21
C GLN A 538 12.25 -40.16 -61.37
N ASP A 539 11.56 -39.93 -62.49
CA ASP A 539 10.23 -40.49 -62.72
C ASP A 539 10.30 -41.97 -63.09
N ILE A 540 11.34 -42.43 -63.80
CA ILE A 540 11.67 -43.85 -63.95
C ILE A 540 11.97 -44.46 -62.58
N VAL A 541 12.90 -43.91 -61.79
CA VAL A 541 13.23 -44.45 -60.45
C VAL A 541 12.05 -44.35 -59.48
N ARG A 542 11.17 -43.34 -59.58
CA ARG A 542 9.92 -43.27 -58.78
C ARG A 542 8.87 -44.26 -59.28
N LEU A 543 8.79 -44.57 -60.58
CA LEU A 543 7.89 -45.59 -61.09
C LEU A 543 8.43 -46.99 -60.74
N GLU A 544 9.72 -47.24 -60.91
CA GLU A 544 10.41 -48.44 -60.44
C GLU A 544 10.29 -48.57 -58.92
N GLN A 545 10.43 -47.50 -58.13
CA GLN A 545 10.20 -47.55 -56.68
C GLN A 545 8.73 -47.58 -56.27
N CYS A 546 7.78 -47.05 -57.06
CA CYS A 546 6.33 -47.20 -56.79
C CYS A 546 5.76 -48.51 -57.33
N VAL A 547 6.48 -49.20 -58.22
CA VAL A 547 6.20 -50.58 -58.66
C VAL A 547 6.93 -51.55 -57.75
N GLU A 548 8.19 -51.37 -57.36
CA GLU A 548 8.85 -52.19 -56.33
C GLU A 548 8.22 -51.97 -54.96
N HIS A 549 7.94 -50.73 -54.51
CA HIS A 549 7.13 -50.50 -53.31
C HIS A 549 5.66 -50.83 -53.57
N GLY A 550 5.19 -50.83 -54.81
CA GLY A 550 3.85 -51.28 -55.17
C GLY A 550 3.69 -52.79 -55.11
N GLU A 551 4.75 -53.54 -55.39
CA GLU A 551 4.89 -55.00 -55.41
C GLU A 551 5.48 -55.51 -54.10
N LEU A 552 6.17 -54.70 -53.31
CA LEU A 552 6.44 -54.94 -51.89
C LEU A 552 5.28 -54.50 -51.01
N LEU A 553 4.47 -53.52 -51.40
CA LEU A 553 3.22 -53.21 -50.70
C LEU A 553 2.12 -54.15 -51.16
N LEU A 554 2.06 -54.60 -52.43
CA LEU A 554 1.23 -55.72 -52.84
C LEU A 554 1.78 -57.00 -52.25
N ALA A 555 3.02 -57.45 -52.44
CA ALA A 555 3.52 -58.65 -51.75
C ALA A 555 3.43 -58.55 -50.21
N LYS A 556 3.55 -57.37 -49.57
CA LYS A 556 3.27 -57.22 -48.14
C LYS A 556 1.78 -57.11 -47.82
N LYS A 557 0.90 -56.67 -48.73
CA LYS A 557 -0.57 -56.68 -48.64
C LYS A 557 -1.21 -57.90 -49.29
N ASP A 558 -0.42 -58.83 -49.82
CA ASP A 558 -0.70 -60.17 -50.33
C ASP A 558 0.03 -61.19 -49.44
N GLU A 559 0.93 -60.73 -48.57
CA GLU A 559 1.31 -61.32 -47.28
C GLU A 559 0.44 -60.72 -46.16
N GLU A 560 -0.22 -59.56 -46.33
CA GLU A 560 -1.30 -59.08 -45.45
C GLU A 560 -2.67 -59.51 -45.99
N ILE A 561 -2.82 -59.85 -47.26
CA ILE A 561 -3.96 -60.61 -47.80
C ILE A 561 -3.66 -62.10 -47.75
N SER A 562 -2.41 -62.61 -47.76
CA SER A 562 -2.15 -63.97 -47.27
C SER A 562 -2.10 -64.05 -45.75
N ARG A 563 -1.90 -62.96 -45.00
CA ARG A 563 -2.28 -62.93 -43.58
C ARG A 563 -3.76 -62.64 -43.40
N LEU A 564 -4.48 -61.95 -44.28
CA LEU A 564 -5.95 -61.82 -44.28
C LEU A 564 -6.64 -62.81 -45.24
N GLN A 565 -5.97 -63.93 -45.57
CA GLN A 565 -6.44 -65.17 -46.21
C GLN A 565 -5.77 -66.38 -45.56
N ALA A 566 -4.82 -66.16 -44.65
CA ALA A 566 -4.54 -66.96 -43.47
C ALA A 566 -5.09 -66.31 -42.18
N ASP A 567 -5.90 -65.23 -42.25
CA ASP A 567 -6.82 -64.63 -41.23
C ASP A 567 -8.20 -64.32 -41.85
N GLN A 568 -8.39 -64.34 -43.16
CA GLN A 568 -9.60 -64.96 -43.76
C GLN A 568 -9.32 -66.44 -44.04
N GLY A 569 -8.18 -66.98 -43.60
CA GLY A 569 -7.88 -68.42 -43.51
C GLY A 569 -7.57 -68.87 -42.09
N HIS A 570 -7.47 -67.95 -41.13
CA HIS A 570 -7.68 -68.16 -39.70
C HIS A 570 -8.95 -67.43 -39.23
N MET A 571 -9.68 -66.75 -40.12
CA MET A 571 -11.14 -66.60 -40.06
C MET A 571 -11.86 -67.36 -41.18
N ASN A 572 -11.17 -68.14 -42.06
CA ASN A 572 -11.72 -69.36 -42.69
C ASN A 572 -11.08 -70.66 -42.17
N SER A 573 -10.15 -70.62 -41.21
CA SER A 573 -9.91 -71.71 -40.25
C SER A 573 -10.13 -71.25 -38.80
N ASN A 574 -10.74 -70.07 -38.61
CA ASN A 574 -11.83 -69.89 -37.65
C ASN A 574 -13.19 -69.67 -38.36
N MET A 575 -13.35 -69.74 -39.70
CA MET A 575 -14.61 -70.26 -40.26
C MET A 575 -14.46 -71.77 -40.26
N GLU A 576 -13.52 -72.43 -40.91
CA GLU A 576 -13.13 -73.82 -40.57
C GLU A 576 -12.44 -73.96 -39.17
N ALA A 577 -12.76 -73.08 -38.20
CA ALA A 577 -12.91 -73.36 -36.76
C ALA A 577 -13.98 -72.47 -36.03
N LEU A 578 -15.05 -72.05 -36.73
CA LEU A 578 -16.44 -71.65 -36.35
C LEU A 578 -17.44 -72.12 -37.47
N GLN A 579 -17.04 -73.22 -38.13
CA GLN A 579 -17.47 -74.09 -39.26
C GLN A 579 -16.52 -75.30 -39.25
N LYS A 580 -15.42 -75.29 -38.49
CA LYS A 580 -14.95 -76.43 -37.67
C LYS A 580 -14.95 -76.14 -36.16
N LYS A 581 -15.62 -75.06 -35.73
CA LYS A 581 -16.38 -74.92 -34.46
C LYS A 581 -17.78 -74.40 -34.82
N LEU A 582 -18.27 -74.89 -35.96
CA LEU A 582 -19.65 -75.01 -36.44
C LEU A 582 -19.68 -76.20 -37.44
N ASP A 583 -18.56 -76.93 -37.60
CA ASP A 583 -18.53 -78.41 -37.63
C ASP A 583 -17.63 -79.02 -36.52
N GLU A 584 -17.21 -78.24 -35.51
CA GLU A 584 -17.10 -78.71 -34.10
C GLU A 584 -18.02 -77.86 -33.19
N GLU A 585 -18.92 -77.07 -33.75
CA GLU A 585 -20.23 -76.70 -33.15
C GLU A 585 -21.33 -76.91 -34.19
N SER A 586 -21.06 -77.69 -35.24
CA SER A 586 -22.01 -78.62 -35.87
C SER A 586 -21.42 -80.02 -36.01
N ALA A 587 -20.23 -80.28 -35.42
CA ALA A 587 -19.94 -81.54 -34.74
C ALA A 587 -19.68 -81.39 -33.23
N ARG A 588 -19.91 -80.22 -32.62
CA ARG A 588 -20.62 -80.09 -31.33
C ARG A 588 -22.00 -79.45 -31.47
N VAL A 589 -22.54 -79.33 -32.69
CA VAL A 589 -23.99 -79.44 -32.96
C VAL A 589 -24.23 -80.57 -34.00
N GLN A 590 -23.33 -81.57 -33.95
CA GLN A 590 -23.48 -83.03 -34.24
C GLN A 590 -22.72 -83.84 -33.16
N GLU A 591 -22.16 -83.21 -32.12
CA GLU A 591 -22.01 -83.77 -30.76
C GLU A 591 -22.87 -82.96 -29.75
N LEU A 592 -23.50 -81.86 -30.15
CA LEU A 592 -24.84 -81.41 -29.71
C LEU A 592 -25.84 -81.41 -30.90
N LYS A 593 -25.66 -82.36 -31.83
CA LYS A 593 -26.71 -83.16 -32.54
C LYS A 593 -26.26 -84.63 -32.71
N ALA A 594 -25.32 -85.12 -31.90
CA ALA A 594 -25.15 -86.55 -31.57
C ALA A 594 -24.71 -86.77 -30.11
N ALA A 595 -24.56 -85.69 -29.33
CA ALA A 595 -25.14 -85.54 -28.00
C ALA A 595 -26.18 -84.40 -27.87
N LEU A 596 -26.76 -83.97 -29.00
CA LEU A 596 -28.19 -83.64 -29.14
C LEU A 596 -28.84 -84.53 -30.24
N GLN A 597 -28.21 -85.65 -30.55
CA GLN A 597 -28.83 -86.93 -30.94
C GLN A 597 -28.30 -88.05 -30.01
N ASN A 598 -27.46 -87.79 -29.00
CA ASN A 598 -27.72 -88.26 -27.63
C ASN A 598 -28.77 -87.33 -26.99
N ALA A 599 -28.63 -86.03 -26.71
CA ALA A 599 -29.82 -85.21 -26.34
C ALA A 599 -30.91 -84.98 -27.46
N GLU A 600 -30.98 -85.86 -28.48
CA GLU A 600 -32.22 -86.30 -29.16
C GLU A 600 -32.30 -87.83 -29.46
N GLU A 601 -31.37 -88.73 -29.07
CA GLU A 601 -31.56 -90.21 -29.08
C GLU A 601 -31.15 -90.92 -27.78
N THR A 602 -30.53 -90.25 -26.82
CA THR A 602 -30.94 -90.20 -25.39
C THR A 602 -31.89 -89.03 -25.07
N ARG A 603 -32.40 -88.25 -26.03
CA ARG A 603 -33.74 -87.60 -25.93
C ARG A 603 -34.70 -88.07 -27.03
N ARG A 604 -34.42 -89.25 -27.60
CA ARG A 604 -35.39 -90.24 -28.15
C ARG A 604 -35.13 -91.64 -27.59
N THR A 605 -34.14 -91.82 -26.71
CA THR A 605 -34.14 -92.85 -25.66
C THR A 605 -34.12 -92.24 -24.25
N GLU A 606 -34.30 -90.92 -24.08
CA GLU A 606 -35.00 -90.32 -22.92
C GLU A 606 -36.15 -89.39 -23.36
N VAL A 607 -36.45 -89.27 -24.66
CA VAL A 607 -37.85 -89.10 -25.12
C VAL A 607 -38.22 -90.30 -26.00
N SER A 608 -37.67 -91.46 -25.61
CA SER A 608 -38.34 -92.77 -25.59
C SER A 608 -37.84 -93.75 -24.49
N THR A 609 -36.96 -93.37 -23.53
CA THR A 609 -37.19 -93.73 -22.11
C THR A 609 -38.17 -92.71 -21.54
N LEU A 610 -37.92 -91.41 -21.33
CA LEU A 610 -39.02 -90.44 -21.04
C LEU A 610 -39.96 -90.11 -22.23
N LYS A 611 -40.19 -91.06 -23.15
CA LYS A 611 -41.44 -91.26 -23.93
C LYS A 611 -41.85 -92.74 -24.04
N LYS A 612 -41.22 -93.67 -23.33
CA LYS A 612 -41.79 -94.94 -22.81
C LYS A 612 -41.82 -94.96 -21.28
N GLN A 613 -41.59 -93.80 -20.66
CA GLN A 613 -41.59 -93.42 -19.24
C GLN A 613 -42.26 -92.06 -19.09
N TYR A 614 -42.46 -91.24 -20.14
CA TYR A 614 -43.65 -90.36 -20.27
C TYR A 614 -44.63 -90.86 -21.36
N GLU A 615 -44.46 -92.06 -21.94
CA GLU A 615 -45.65 -92.85 -22.36
C GLU A 615 -45.92 -93.97 -21.37
N SER A 616 -44.93 -94.41 -20.57
CA SER A 616 -45.27 -95.10 -19.31
C SER A 616 -45.71 -94.13 -18.24
N GLN A 617 -45.34 -92.83 -18.16
CA GLN A 617 -45.99 -91.83 -17.27
C GLN A 617 -47.05 -90.94 -17.93
N ILE A 618 -47.33 -91.07 -19.23
CA ILE A 618 -48.66 -90.70 -19.76
C ILE A 618 -49.55 -91.96 -19.88
N ALA A 619 -49.07 -93.13 -19.44
CA ALA A 619 -49.92 -94.22 -18.94
C ALA A 619 -50.09 -94.12 -17.41
N GLU A 620 -49.01 -94.05 -16.64
CA GLU A 620 -48.88 -94.06 -15.18
C GLU A 620 -49.26 -92.72 -14.54
N ILE A 621 -49.21 -91.58 -15.26
CA ILE A 621 -49.90 -90.31 -14.89
C ILE A 621 -51.14 -90.06 -15.77
N THR A 622 -51.57 -91.02 -16.59
CA THR A 622 -53.01 -91.15 -16.90
C THR A 622 -53.71 -92.01 -15.85
N VAL A 623 -52.98 -92.94 -15.22
CA VAL A 623 -53.37 -93.70 -14.01
C VAL A 623 -53.26 -92.81 -12.77
N GLU A 624 -52.20 -92.02 -12.57
CA GLU A 624 -52.15 -91.00 -11.51
C GLU A 624 -53.05 -89.78 -11.81
N TYR A 625 -53.45 -89.51 -13.06
CA TYR A 625 -54.60 -88.62 -13.30
C TYR A 625 -55.94 -89.22 -12.79
N THR A 626 -55.95 -90.52 -12.45
CA THR A 626 -57.02 -91.17 -11.66
C THR A 626 -56.66 -91.43 -10.19
N GLU A 627 -55.39 -91.64 -9.81
CA GLU A 627 -54.96 -91.95 -8.43
C GLU A 627 -54.43 -90.72 -7.67
N ASN A 628 -53.69 -89.81 -8.29
CA ASN A 628 -53.36 -88.49 -7.72
C ASN A 628 -54.60 -87.55 -7.66
N LYS A 629 -55.69 -87.94 -8.33
CA LYS A 629 -57.06 -87.44 -8.12
C LYS A 629 -57.72 -87.97 -6.83
N GLU A 630 -57.22 -89.07 -6.28
CA GLU A 630 -57.48 -89.51 -4.91
C GLU A 630 -56.43 -88.91 -3.94
N GLU A 631 -55.14 -88.83 -4.31
CA GLU A 631 -54.11 -88.22 -3.45
C GLU A 631 -54.29 -86.72 -3.25
N THR A 632 -54.89 -85.97 -4.18
CA THR A 632 -55.28 -84.57 -3.90
C THR A 632 -56.37 -84.45 -2.82
N LYS A 633 -57.14 -85.52 -2.56
CA LYS A 633 -58.01 -85.64 -1.36
C LYS A 633 -57.19 -86.00 -0.12
N ALA A 634 -56.17 -86.85 -0.26
CA ALA A 634 -55.28 -87.24 0.84
C ALA A 634 -54.35 -86.08 1.28
N LEU A 635 -53.87 -85.26 0.35
CA LEU A 635 -53.04 -84.09 0.64
C LEU A 635 -53.88 -82.94 1.21
N GLN A 636 -55.17 -82.83 0.87
CA GLN A 636 -56.12 -82.01 1.62
C GLN A 636 -56.22 -82.47 3.09
N ALA A 637 -56.18 -83.78 3.38
CA ALA A 637 -56.12 -84.29 4.74
C ALA A 637 -54.76 -84.06 5.43
N ALA A 638 -53.63 -84.20 4.72
CA ALA A 638 -52.29 -83.94 5.25
C ALA A 638 -52.05 -82.45 5.56
N MET A 639 -52.53 -81.54 4.69
CA MET A 639 -52.55 -80.10 4.96
C MET A 639 -53.40 -79.76 6.20
N HIS A 640 -54.50 -80.49 6.40
CA HIS A 640 -55.29 -80.42 7.63
C HIS A 640 -54.49 -80.81 8.89
N VAL A 641 -53.53 -81.74 8.79
CA VAL A 641 -52.64 -82.14 9.90
C VAL A 641 -51.55 -81.10 10.16
N ALA A 642 -50.94 -80.52 9.13
CA ALA A 642 -49.99 -79.41 9.28
C ALA A 642 -50.66 -78.19 9.94
N ALA A 643 -51.84 -77.79 9.45
CA ALA A 643 -52.67 -76.74 10.06
C ALA A 643 -53.11 -77.11 11.49
N SER A 644 -53.38 -78.39 11.77
CA SER A 644 -53.70 -78.88 13.13
C SER A 644 -52.55 -78.65 14.12
N ASN A 645 -51.29 -78.69 13.68
CA ASN A 645 -50.15 -78.48 14.57
C ASN A 645 -49.87 -76.99 14.84
N ALA A 646 -49.95 -76.13 13.82
CA ALA A 646 -49.88 -74.67 14.03
C ALA A 646 -51.04 -74.15 14.91
N THR A 647 -52.25 -74.68 14.73
CA THR A 647 -53.41 -74.29 15.55
C THR A 647 -53.43 -74.91 16.95
N LYS A 648 -52.65 -75.97 17.23
CA LYS A 648 -52.41 -76.45 18.62
C LYS A 648 -51.54 -75.50 19.43
N GLU A 649 -50.60 -74.80 18.78
CA GLU A 649 -49.85 -73.72 19.44
C GLU A 649 -50.78 -72.54 19.77
N LEU A 650 -51.76 -72.27 18.91
CA LEU A 650 -52.84 -71.30 19.16
C LEU A 650 -53.83 -71.75 20.27
N GLN A 651 -54.10 -73.06 20.41
CA GLN A 651 -54.97 -73.60 21.48
C GLN A 651 -54.48 -73.24 22.90
N ALA A 652 -53.17 -73.04 23.10
CA ALA A 652 -52.59 -72.84 24.42
C ALA A 652 -53.00 -71.50 25.08
N LYS A 653 -53.32 -70.48 24.28
CA LYS A 653 -53.69 -69.14 24.78
C LYS A 653 -55.20 -68.91 24.81
N GLU A 654 -55.92 -69.30 23.76
CA GLU A 654 -57.37 -69.11 23.65
C GLU A 654 -58.16 -69.75 24.81
N LYS A 655 -57.78 -70.97 25.19
CA LYS A 655 -58.39 -71.70 26.31
C LYS A 655 -58.21 -71.03 27.68
N ARG A 656 -57.26 -70.10 27.82
CA ARG A 656 -56.99 -69.34 29.06
C ARG A 656 -57.84 -68.06 29.15
N ILE A 657 -58.27 -67.52 28.01
CA ILE A 657 -59.14 -66.33 27.92
C ILE A 657 -60.60 -66.73 28.19
N GLN A 658 -61.13 -67.70 27.43
CA GLN A 658 -62.54 -68.10 27.52
C GLN A 658 -62.93 -68.76 28.85
N HIS A 659 -61.96 -69.20 29.65
CA HIS A 659 -62.18 -69.68 31.02
C HIS A 659 -62.52 -68.54 32.00
N LEU A 660 -62.05 -67.31 31.73
CA LEU A 660 -62.34 -66.12 32.54
C LEU A 660 -63.65 -65.45 32.10
N GLU A 661 -63.96 -65.41 30.81
CA GLU A 661 -65.17 -64.77 30.29
C GLU A 661 -66.46 -65.45 30.78
N ARG A 662 -66.50 -66.80 30.78
CA ARG A 662 -67.61 -67.57 31.36
C ARG A 662 -67.82 -67.29 32.86
N LYS A 663 -66.76 -66.91 33.58
CA LYS A 663 -66.82 -66.54 35.00
C LYS A 663 -67.40 -65.14 35.25
N VAL A 664 -67.53 -64.31 34.21
CA VAL A 664 -68.10 -62.95 34.28
C VAL A 664 -69.53 -62.90 33.77
N GLN A 665 -69.87 -63.57 32.67
CA GLN A 665 -71.22 -63.48 32.09
C GLN A 665 -72.28 -64.17 32.97
N GLN A 666 -71.94 -65.26 33.65
CA GLN A 666 -72.84 -65.94 34.60
C GLN A 666 -73.28 -65.03 35.76
N LEU A 667 -72.44 -64.05 36.14
CA LEU A 667 -72.76 -63.03 37.15
C LEU A 667 -73.64 -61.87 36.62
N ARG A 668 -73.91 -61.80 35.32
CA ARG A 668 -74.87 -60.84 34.74
C ARG A 668 -76.30 -61.37 34.75
N GLU A 669 -76.48 -62.66 34.47
CA GLU A 669 -77.81 -63.29 34.42
C GLU A 669 -78.44 -63.43 35.81
N GLU A 670 -77.63 -63.63 36.86
CA GLU A 670 -78.08 -63.53 38.26
C GLU A 670 -78.43 -62.09 38.69
N ARG A 671 -77.96 -61.04 37.99
CA ARG A 671 -78.28 -59.64 38.29
C ARG A 671 -79.60 -59.15 37.67
N ALA A 672 -80.61 -59.99 37.88
CA ALA A 672 -82.00 -59.62 38.18
C ALA A 672 -82.76 -58.91 37.04
N VAL A 673 -83.73 -59.54 36.37
CA VAL A 673 -84.86 -60.34 36.93
C VAL A 673 -85.68 -59.60 38.01
N LYS A 674 -85.28 -58.37 38.40
CA LYS A 674 -86.03 -57.45 39.30
C LYS A 674 -85.87 -55.96 38.90
N ALA A 675 -85.37 -55.70 37.68
CA ALA A 675 -85.20 -54.35 37.13
C ALA A 675 -86.49 -53.77 36.49
N ARG A 676 -87.62 -54.48 36.63
CA ARG A 676 -89.03 -54.06 36.37
C ARG A 676 -89.39 -54.02 34.86
N GLU A 677 -90.66 -54.08 34.44
CA GLU A 677 -91.96 -53.79 35.09
C GLU A 677 -92.19 -52.28 35.40
N PHE A 678 -91.27 -51.42 34.97
CA PHE A 678 -91.31 -49.95 34.96
C PHE A 678 -90.44 -49.52 33.77
N SER A 679 -90.87 -48.70 32.81
CA SER A 679 -92.22 -48.19 32.50
C SER A 679 -92.28 -48.03 30.97
N GLU A 680 -93.37 -48.30 30.25
CA GLU A 680 -94.78 -47.98 30.58
C GLU A 680 -95.00 -46.47 30.76
N ALA A 681 -94.49 -45.65 29.83
CA ALA A 681 -94.67 -44.20 29.86
C ALA A 681 -94.62 -43.50 28.48
N GLN A 682 -93.75 -43.95 27.56
CA GLN A 682 -93.47 -43.27 26.28
C GLN A 682 -93.24 -44.34 25.18
N GLN A 683 -94.04 -44.52 24.12
CA GLN A 683 -95.14 -43.74 23.53
C GLN A 683 -94.81 -42.30 23.06
N HIS A 684 -95.64 -41.84 22.12
CA HIS A 684 -95.73 -40.50 21.51
C HIS A 684 -94.69 -40.02 20.47
N ILE A 685 -93.41 -40.38 20.52
CA ILE A 685 -92.47 -40.09 19.41
C ILE A 685 -92.28 -41.35 18.56
N GLY A 686 -93.02 -41.59 17.47
CA GLY A 686 -93.90 -40.68 16.73
C GLY A 686 -93.24 -40.29 15.41
N ARG A 687 -93.51 -40.99 14.31
CA ARG A 687 -94.67 -40.76 13.42
C ARG A 687 -94.73 -39.37 12.75
N LEU A 688 -93.81 -38.45 13.05
CA LEU A 688 -93.89 -37.06 12.56
C LEU A 688 -93.36 -36.88 11.14
N MET A 689 -92.08 -37.20 10.87
CA MET A 689 -91.41 -36.79 9.62
C MET A 689 -91.30 -37.87 8.54
N SER A 690 -92.40 -38.60 8.33
CA SER A 690 -92.74 -39.15 6.99
C SER A 690 -93.35 -38.07 6.07
N VAL A 691 -93.08 -36.79 6.37
CA VAL A 691 -93.83 -35.61 5.89
C VAL A 691 -92.98 -34.65 5.03
N MET A 692 -91.67 -34.90 4.86
CA MET A 692 -90.76 -34.07 4.05
C MET A 692 -89.90 -34.85 3.03
N GLY A 693 -90.48 -35.83 2.31
CA GLY A 693 -89.75 -36.62 1.31
C GLY A 693 -89.71 -35.99 -0.10
N PHE A 694 -88.55 -36.06 -0.80
CA PHE A 694 -88.42 -35.71 -2.23
C PHE A 694 -87.27 -36.48 -2.95
N LYS A 695 -87.30 -36.45 -4.29
CA LYS A 695 -86.37 -36.97 -5.34
C LYS A 695 -86.52 -36.06 -6.61
N PRO A 696 -86.02 -36.38 -7.83
CA PRO A 696 -84.65 -36.47 -8.39
C PRO A 696 -84.44 -35.59 -9.68
N GLY A 697 -83.32 -35.67 -10.45
CA GLY A 697 -83.29 -35.17 -11.87
C GLY A 697 -81.92 -34.87 -12.60
N PRO A 698 -81.75 -35.16 -13.93
CA PRO A 698 -80.56 -34.80 -14.79
C PRO A 698 -80.86 -34.24 -16.24
N LYS A 699 -79.85 -33.90 -17.11
CA LYS A 699 -79.78 -34.09 -18.64
C LYS A 699 -78.80 -33.24 -19.56
N GLU A 700 -78.01 -33.91 -20.46
CA GLU A 700 -77.93 -33.86 -21.98
C GLU A 700 -77.38 -32.60 -22.85
N PRO A 701 -77.35 -32.53 -24.25
CA PRO A 701 -76.19 -32.88 -25.17
C PRO A 701 -75.92 -32.06 -26.54
N LYS A 702 -75.04 -32.55 -27.48
CA LYS A 702 -74.82 -32.29 -28.99
C LYS A 702 -73.54 -31.49 -29.45
N ALA A 703 -73.01 -31.37 -30.72
CA ALA A 703 -72.92 -32.08 -32.06
C ALA A 703 -72.12 -31.17 -33.12
N ALA A 704 -71.66 -31.46 -34.38
CA ALA A 704 -71.17 -32.61 -35.22
C ALA A 704 -70.66 -32.18 -36.68
N SER A 705 -70.07 -33.08 -37.52
CA SER A 705 -69.68 -32.99 -39.01
C SER A 705 -68.27 -32.44 -39.44
N LYS A 706 -67.69 -32.42 -40.69
CA LYS A 706 -68.12 -32.63 -42.14
C LYS A 706 -66.95 -32.78 -43.21
N GLN A 707 -67.15 -33.51 -44.37
CA GLN A 707 -66.58 -33.45 -45.79
C GLN A 707 -65.06 -33.22 -46.19
N GLN A 708 -64.42 -33.71 -47.32
CA GLN A 708 -64.60 -34.86 -48.30
C GLN A 708 -63.47 -35.03 -49.42
N ARG A 709 -63.08 -36.30 -49.81
CA ARG A 709 -62.50 -36.83 -51.12
C ARG A 709 -61.10 -36.37 -51.69
N SER A 710 -60.33 -37.07 -52.57
CA SER A 710 -60.15 -38.51 -53.02
C SER A 710 -59.01 -38.76 -54.07
N ARG A 711 -58.23 -39.89 -53.96
CA ARG A 711 -57.49 -40.69 -55.03
C ARG A 711 -56.32 -40.03 -55.82
N SER A 712 -55.39 -40.72 -56.55
CA SER A 712 -54.94 -42.14 -56.79
C SER A 712 -53.66 -42.19 -57.71
N THR A 713 -52.89 -43.26 -58.02
CA THR A 713 -52.40 -44.55 -57.43
C THR A 713 -51.50 -45.28 -58.51
N LEU A 714 -50.55 -46.18 -58.14
CA LEU A 714 -49.59 -47.00 -58.99
C LEU A 714 -48.35 -46.23 -59.53
N GLY A 715 -47.17 -46.81 -59.82
CA GLY A 715 -46.55 -48.16 -59.74
C GLY A 715 -45.33 -48.24 -60.71
N PRO A 716 -44.51 -49.33 -60.87
CA PRO A 716 -44.35 -50.59 -60.11
C PRO A 716 -42.86 -50.96 -59.76
N SER A 717 -42.62 -52.19 -59.27
CA SER A 717 -41.49 -53.15 -59.49
C SER A 717 -40.04 -52.68 -59.78
N GLU A 718 -38.94 -53.31 -59.34
CA GLU A 718 -38.57 -54.36 -58.34
C GLU A 718 -37.03 -54.62 -58.49
N ALA A 719 -36.24 -55.40 -57.72
CA ALA A 719 -36.37 -56.23 -56.51
C ALA A 719 -34.95 -56.45 -55.88
N ALA A 720 -34.89 -57.20 -54.75
CA ALA A 720 -33.72 -57.96 -54.23
C ALA A 720 -32.47 -57.20 -53.69
N THR A 721 -31.75 -57.66 -52.64
CA THR A 721 -32.00 -58.71 -51.62
C THR A 721 -31.06 -58.53 -50.40
N ILE A 722 -31.63 -58.42 -49.19
CA ILE A 722 -31.19 -58.98 -47.88
C ILE A 722 -29.74 -58.71 -47.37
N GLN A 723 -29.55 -57.85 -46.34
CA GLN A 723 -29.29 -58.16 -44.89
C GLN A 723 -27.79 -58.41 -44.53
N GLN A 724 -27.26 -58.19 -43.30
CA GLN A 724 -27.81 -57.60 -42.05
C GLN A 724 -26.73 -57.04 -41.09
N GLN A 725 -27.11 -56.03 -40.28
CA GLN A 725 -26.78 -55.80 -38.84
C GLN A 725 -25.31 -55.87 -38.35
N THR A 726 -24.63 -54.75 -37.99
CA THR A 726 -24.62 -54.01 -36.67
C THR A 726 -23.77 -54.69 -35.56
N PRO A 727 -23.41 -54.06 -34.39
CA PRO A 727 -23.77 -52.72 -33.84
C PRO A 727 -22.63 -51.87 -33.19
N GLN A 728 -22.92 -50.60 -32.87
CA GLN A 728 -22.40 -49.75 -31.75
C GLN A 728 -20.88 -49.48 -31.61
N ARG A 729 -20.38 -48.39 -31.01
CA ARG A 729 -20.87 -47.12 -30.38
C ARG A 729 -19.88 -45.98 -30.85
N ASP A 730 -19.99 -44.66 -30.66
CA ASP A 730 -20.81 -43.75 -29.82
C ASP A 730 -21.06 -42.41 -30.59
N GLU A 731 -22.10 -41.60 -30.36
CA GLU A 731 -22.39 -40.59 -29.29
C GLU A 731 -21.54 -39.29 -29.33
N GLY A 732 -22.22 -38.13 -29.49
CA GLY A 732 -21.61 -36.79 -29.62
C GLY A 732 -22.44 -35.83 -30.49
N THR A 733 -23.33 -35.04 -29.87
CA THR A 733 -24.34 -34.20 -30.57
C THR A 733 -23.83 -32.81 -30.98
N GLN A 734 -24.49 -32.17 -31.96
CA GLN A 734 -24.04 -30.94 -32.64
C GLN A 734 -25.12 -29.82 -32.61
N SER A 735 -24.67 -28.55 -32.67
CA SER A 735 -25.31 -27.36 -33.30
C SER A 735 -25.98 -26.27 -32.43
N GLN A 736 -25.82 -25.02 -32.91
CA GLN A 736 -26.51 -23.75 -32.56
C GLN A 736 -26.13 -23.14 -31.17
N SER A 737 -25.91 -21.82 -30.98
CA SER A 737 -26.40 -20.61 -31.71
C SER A 737 -25.60 -19.31 -31.43
N GLU A 738 -25.72 -18.33 -32.33
CA GLU A 738 -25.77 -16.85 -32.14
C GLU A 738 -24.67 -15.95 -31.50
N ASN A 739 -24.23 -14.96 -32.32
CA ASN A 739 -24.17 -13.49 -32.10
C ASN A 739 -23.14 -12.72 -31.20
N ILE A 740 -22.57 -11.67 -31.84
CA ILE A 740 -22.37 -10.26 -31.38
C ILE A 740 -21.11 -9.81 -30.56
N LEU A 741 -20.39 -8.83 -31.15
CA LEU A 741 -19.52 -7.73 -30.61
C LEU A 741 -18.43 -7.96 -29.52
N GLY A 742 -17.32 -7.21 -29.61
CA GLY A 742 -16.62 -6.68 -28.40
C GLY A 742 -15.07 -6.66 -28.36
N ASP A 743 -14.46 -5.53 -28.76
CA ASP A 743 -13.27 -4.85 -28.20
C ASP A 743 -12.19 -5.54 -27.30
N SER A 744 -10.96 -5.58 -27.85
CA SER A 744 -9.81 -4.72 -27.43
C SER A 744 -8.77 -5.10 -26.32
N PHE A 745 -7.56 -4.54 -26.53
CA PHE A 745 -6.37 -4.31 -25.66
C PHE A 745 -5.37 -5.41 -25.21
N ALA A 746 -4.09 -4.99 -25.19
CA ALA A 746 -2.84 -5.54 -24.58
C ALA A 746 -2.35 -6.94 -25.06
N SER A 747 -1.08 -7.18 -25.47
CA SER A 747 0.28 -6.75 -25.03
C SER A 747 0.70 -7.34 -23.65
N PRO A 748 1.95 -7.84 -23.47
CA PRO A 748 3.19 -7.28 -24.05
C PRO A 748 4.23 -8.26 -24.67
N THR A 749 5.33 -7.63 -25.08
CA THR A 749 6.68 -8.04 -25.58
C THR A 749 7.48 -9.03 -24.67
N PRO A 750 8.72 -9.50 -25.01
CA PRO A 750 9.71 -8.96 -25.99
C PRO A 750 10.56 -9.96 -26.84
N GLN A 751 11.33 -9.40 -27.79
CA GLN A 751 12.61 -9.90 -28.37
C GLN A 751 12.62 -11.22 -29.18
N SER A 752 13.52 -11.46 -30.16
CA SER A 752 14.31 -10.56 -31.04
C SER A 752 14.92 -11.35 -32.21
N GLY A 753 15.02 -10.76 -33.40
CA GLY A 753 16.07 -11.12 -34.38
C GLY A 753 15.69 -11.94 -35.63
N ARG A 754 15.69 -11.24 -36.78
CA ARG A 754 16.17 -11.69 -38.11
C ARG A 754 15.49 -12.89 -38.83
N SER A 755 14.53 -12.53 -39.67
CA SER A 755 14.25 -13.12 -41.00
C SER A 755 15.47 -12.97 -41.97
N PRO A 756 15.43 -13.36 -43.27
CA PRO A 756 14.34 -13.93 -44.11
C PRO A 756 14.80 -15.20 -44.91
N LYS A 757 14.14 -15.81 -45.92
CA LYS A 757 13.31 -15.34 -47.06
C LYS A 757 12.37 -16.42 -47.62
N ARG A 758 11.49 -15.97 -48.55
CA ARG A 758 10.58 -16.68 -49.49
C ARG A 758 9.15 -16.92 -48.95
N PHE A 759 8.08 -16.69 -49.73
CA PHE A 759 8.01 -16.23 -51.14
C PHE A 759 6.63 -15.68 -51.59
N ARG A 760 6.65 -14.85 -52.67
CA ARG A 760 5.57 -14.56 -53.66
C ARG A 760 4.33 -13.78 -53.13
N THR A 761 3.63 -12.91 -53.89
CA THR A 761 3.77 -12.23 -55.23
C THR A 761 2.89 -10.93 -55.19
N THR A 762 2.51 -10.14 -56.21
CA THR A 762 2.43 -10.29 -57.69
C THR A 762 2.30 -8.92 -58.41
N ALA A 763 2.76 -8.84 -59.67
CA ALA A 763 2.28 -7.97 -60.77
C ALA A 763 2.54 -6.43 -60.75
N ALA A 764 2.46 -5.85 -61.97
CA ALA A 764 2.59 -4.45 -62.39
C ALA A 764 3.98 -3.80 -62.11
N ASP A 765 4.89 -3.63 -63.08
CA ASP A 765 4.85 -3.03 -64.44
C ASP A 765 4.87 -1.49 -64.45
N GLN A 766 6.03 -0.94 -64.82
CA GLN A 766 6.15 0.27 -65.64
C GLN A 766 7.46 0.21 -66.43
N ASP A 767 7.44 0.73 -67.65
CA ASP A 767 8.34 0.35 -68.74
C ASP A 767 8.75 1.58 -69.58
N LEU A 768 10.03 1.64 -69.98
CA LEU A 768 10.70 2.45 -71.02
C LEU A 768 10.33 3.95 -71.25
N GLY A 769 11.22 4.82 -71.72
CA GLY A 769 12.62 4.66 -72.15
C GLY A 769 13.09 5.91 -72.92
N GLU A 770 14.33 5.92 -73.42
CA GLU A 770 14.88 7.00 -74.28
C GLU A 770 15.25 6.51 -75.68
N SER A 771 15.31 7.48 -76.64
CA SER A 771 15.91 7.46 -78.01
C SER A 771 14.88 7.74 -79.14
N PRO A 772 15.29 8.32 -80.30
CA PRO A 772 16.67 8.46 -80.80
C PRO A 772 17.08 9.80 -81.49
N ASP A 773 18.39 9.88 -81.80
CA ASP A 773 19.00 10.33 -83.08
C ASP A 773 19.32 11.81 -83.50
N PHE A 774 20.55 11.92 -84.05
CA PHE A 774 21.12 12.79 -85.10
C PHE A 774 21.44 14.32 -84.95
N GLU A 775 22.75 14.58 -84.90
CA GLU A 775 23.57 15.50 -85.76
C GLU A 775 23.80 17.04 -85.54
N GLN A 776 25.09 17.39 -85.76
CA GLN A 776 25.70 18.64 -86.31
C GLN A 776 26.03 19.92 -85.49
N ALA A 777 27.17 20.50 -85.89
CA ALA A 777 27.59 21.93 -85.91
C ALA A 777 28.26 22.64 -84.69
N ARG A 778 29.60 22.71 -84.78
CA ARG A 778 30.56 23.80 -84.41
C ARG A 778 30.06 25.27 -84.63
N PRO A 779 30.78 26.36 -84.19
CA PRO A 779 31.92 26.51 -83.25
C PRO A 779 32.00 27.84 -82.39
N ARG A 780 33.13 28.02 -81.65
CA ARG A 780 33.97 29.25 -81.51
C ARG A 780 33.71 30.37 -80.44
N ARG A 781 34.70 30.50 -79.54
CA ARG A 781 35.60 31.69 -79.28
C ARG A 781 35.17 32.95 -78.44
N THR A 782 35.94 33.17 -77.36
CA THR A 782 36.58 34.44 -76.87
C THR A 782 35.82 35.60 -76.18
N ARG A 783 36.50 36.13 -75.13
CA ARG A 783 36.64 37.54 -74.66
C ARG A 783 35.51 38.27 -73.89
N GLN A 784 35.77 38.49 -72.60
CA GLN A 784 36.20 39.77 -72.01
C GLN A 784 35.43 41.09 -72.31
N ALA A 785 34.63 41.51 -71.32
CA ALA A 785 34.48 42.87 -70.74
C ALA A 785 33.73 44.02 -71.46
N LEU A 786 33.28 44.96 -70.60
CA LEU A 786 32.91 46.38 -70.79
C LEU A 786 31.57 46.77 -71.44
N GLY A 787 30.67 47.31 -70.59
CA GLY A 787 29.76 48.42 -70.88
C GLY A 787 28.49 48.14 -71.71
N GLU A 788 27.52 49.06 -71.80
CA GLU A 788 27.11 50.12 -70.86
C GLU A 788 25.71 50.67 -71.27
N ALA A 789 25.01 51.37 -70.36
CA ALA A 789 23.72 52.06 -70.58
C ALA A 789 22.52 51.13 -70.91
N ASN A 790 21.25 51.49 -70.71
CA ASN A 790 20.55 52.69 -70.20
C ASN A 790 19.20 52.17 -69.58
N ARG A 791 18.38 52.85 -68.75
CA ARG A 791 18.13 54.29 -68.56
C ARG A 791 17.28 54.54 -67.30
N ASN A 792 17.53 55.64 -66.57
CA ASN A 792 16.58 56.56 -65.91
C ASN A 792 16.88 56.97 -64.43
N ARG A 793 17.10 58.29 -64.25
CA ARG A 793 16.59 59.20 -63.20
C ARG A 793 16.94 58.90 -61.72
N GLN A 794 17.76 59.74 -61.07
CA GLN A 794 17.43 61.06 -60.45
C GLN A 794 16.62 60.96 -59.14
N THR A 795 16.93 61.65 -58.02
CA THR A 795 18.13 62.42 -57.61
C THR A 795 18.10 62.71 -56.09
N ASN A 796 19.28 62.84 -55.47
CA ASN A 796 19.65 63.73 -54.33
C ASN A 796 18.72 64.02 -53.12
N SER A 797 19.34 63.90 -51.93
CA SER A 797 19.45 64.94 -50.87
C SER A 797 18.74 64.75 -49.51
N GLN A 798 19.56 64.36 -48.53
CA GLN A 798 19.77 64.94 -47.19
C GLN A 798 18.61 65.35 -46.22
N ARG A 799 18.91 65.02 -44.95
CA ARG A 799 18.76 65.82 -43.71
C ARG A 799 17.44 65.82 -42.90
N SER A 800 17.63 65.44 -41.62
CA SER A 800 17.04 66.09 -40.43
C SER A 800 15.52 65.88 -40.16
N ASP A 801 15.02 66.01 -38.92
CA ASP A 801 15.67 66.32 -37.63
C ASP A 801 15.00 65.60 -36.42
N ALA A 802 15.47 65.86 -35.19
CA ALA A 802 15.08 65.15 -33.95
C ALA A 802 13.71 65.55 -33.33
N SER A 803 13.22 64.72 -32.39
CA SER A 803 12.36 65.13 -31.26
C SER A 803 12.42 64.14 -30.09
N GLN A 804 11.78 64.47 -28.96
CA GLN A 804 12.01 63.90 -27.61
C GLN A 804 10.75 63.25 -26.97
N CYS A 805 10.92 62.79 -25.72
CA CYS A 805 9.91 62.66 -24.64
C CYS A 805 9.06 61.39 -24.47
N THR A 806 9.44 60.60 -23.45
CA THR A 806 8.57 59.99 -22.41
C THR A 806 7.65 61.06 -21.73
N PRO A 807 6.53 60.76 -21.01
CA PRO A 807 6.49 59.74 -19.92
C PRO A 807 5.13 59.11 -19.45
N SER A 808 5.26 58.22 -18.44
CA SER A 808 4.40 58.03 -17.24
C SER A 808 2.95 57.46 -17.27
N ALA A 809 2.68 56.64 -16.22
CA ALA A 809 1.41 56.49 -15.46
C ALA A 809 0.20 55.76 -16.13
N SER A 810 -0.71 55.07 -15.40
CA SER A 810 -0.67 54.52 -14.02
C SER A 810 -1.85 53.57 -13.71
N LEU A 811 -1.60 52.58 -12.81
CA LEU A 811 -2.51 51.97 -11.81
C LEU A 811 -3.92 51.42 -12.15
N GLN A 812 -4.08 50.13 -11.81
CA GLN A 812 -5.24 49.46 -11.14
C GLN A 812 -6.64 49.38 -11.79
N GLY A 813 -7.20 48.17 -11.76
CA GLY A 813 -8.61 47.83 -12.01
C GLY A 813 -8.85 46.32 -11.86
N THR A 814 -9.53 45.89 -10.80
CA THR A 814 -9.60 44.47 -10.37
C THR A 814 -10.67 43.67 -11.14
N GLN A 815 -10.47 42.35 -11.29
CA GLN A 815 -11.38 41.44 -12.01
C GLN A 815 -12.50 40.84 -11.15
N ASN A 816 -13.58 40.43 -11.81
CA ASN A 816 -14.72 39.69 -11.23
C ASN A 816 -14.43 38.18 -11.08
N GLY A 817 -15.15 37.52 -10.17
CA GLY A 817 -15.21 36.06 -10.10
C GLY A 817 -16.20 35.55 -9.04
N HIS A 818 -17.45 35.28 -9.44
CA HIS A 818 -18.39 34.50 -8.62
C HIS A 818 -18.07 33.01 -8.72
N ASN A 819 -18.32 32.27 -7.63
CA ASN A 819 -18.65 30.85 -7.72
C ASN A 819 -19.71 30.46 -6.66
N TRP A 820 -20.37 29.34 -6.89
CA TRP A 820 -21.35 28.69 -6.00
C TRP A 820 -20.60 27.67 -5.10
N ASP A 821 -21.12 27.14 -3.99
CA ASP A 821 -22.40 26.44 -3.90
C ASP A 821 -22.90 26.13 -2.46
N GLU A 822 -24.13 25.59 -2.42
CA GLU A 822 -24.81 24.78 -1.39
C GLU A 822 -24.29 24.70 0.06
N ASN A 823 -25.19 24.99 1.01
CA ASN A 823 -25.38 24.09 2.17
C ASN A 823 -26.71 24.30 2.94
N HIS A 824 -27.04 23.27 3.74
CA HIS A 824 -27.94 23.23 4.92
C HIS A 824 -29.30 22.52 4.80
N PHE A 825 -29.38 21.38 5.48
CA PHE A 825 -30.52 21.04 6.33
C PHE A 825 -30.07 20.81 7.78
N HIS A 826 -30.16 21.88 8.59
CA HIS A 826 -30.38 21.84 10.04
C HIS A 826 -29.43 20.96 10.88
N ASP A 827 -28.16 21.37 10.99
CA ASP A 827 -27.36 21.08 12.19
C ASP A 827 -28.03 21.76 13.39
N ILE A 828 -28.08 21.11 14.56
CA ILE A 828 -28.79 21.68 15.73
C ILE A 828 -27.88 22.70 16.39
N ASP A 829 -28.20 23.98 16.16
CA ASP A 829 -27.45 25.09 16.71
C ASP A 829 -27.51 25.09 18.24
N LEU A 830 -26.36 24.80 18.85
CA LEU A 830 -26.10 24.88 20.27
C LEU A 830 -24.97 25.87 20.51
N ASP A 831 -25.00 27.06 19.92
CA ASP A 831 -24.04 28.09 20.31
C ASP A 831 -24.26 28.47 21.78
N MET A 832 -23.33 28.01 22.62
CA MET A 832 -23.30 28.37 24.03
C MET A 832 -22.44 29.61 24.15
N ASP A 833 -23.11 30.76 24.17
CA ASP A 833 -22.50 31.98 24.65
C ASP A 833 -22.32 31.91 26.17
N LEU A 834 -21.18 31.31 26.51
CA LEU A 834 -20.40 31.71 27.68
C LEU A 834 -19.95 33.16 27.47
N GLU A 835 -20.89 34.09 27.61
CA GLU A 835 -20.57 35.50 27.89
C GLU A 835 -19.85 35.54 29.24
N PHE A 836 -18.51 35.51 29.18
CA PHE A 836 -17.68 35.84 30.33
C PHE A 836 -17.94 37.31 30.68
N SER A 837 -18.88 37.52 31.60
CA SER A 837 -19.33 38.83 32.02
C SER A 837 -18.13 39.71 32.38
N LYS A 838 -18.08 40.90 31.79
CA LYS A 838 -16.83 41.66 31.57
C LYS A 838 -16.28 42.29 32.85
N ASP A 839 -16.98 42.08 33.96
CA ASP A 839 -16.87 42.80 35.22
C ASP A 839 -15.85 42.20 36.20
N PHE A 840 -15.29 41.02 35.91
CA PHE A 840 -14.12 40.48 36.62
C PHE A 840 -12.78 41.15 36.22
N ILE A 841 -12.81 42.48 36.05
CA ILE A 841 -11.61 43.32 36.09
C ILE A 841 -11.13 43.36 37.54
N PHE A 842 -9.96 42.77 37.79
CA PHE A 842 -9.26 42.91 39.07
C PHE A 842 -8.83 44.37 39.27
N THR A 843 -9.67 45.16 39.95
CA THR A 843 -9.33 46.49 40.49
C THR A 843 -8.29 46.36 41.60
N SER A 844 -7.03 46.23 41.19
CA SER A 844 -5.89 46.22 42.10
C SER A 844 -5.68 47.61 42.69
N THR A 845 -6.32 47.89 43.82
CA THR A 845 -6.23 49.14 44.57
C THR A 845 -4.87 49.27 45.25
N ALA A 846 -3.85 49.60 44.46
CA ALA A 846 -2.54 50.05 44.93
C ALA A 846 -2.63 51.45 45.54
N LEU A 847 -3.25 51.55 46.72
CA LEU A 847 -3.19 52.74 47.56
C LEU A 847 -1.80 52.85 48.19
N SER A 848 -1.06 53.88 47.81
CA SER A 848 0.11 54.38 48.52
C SER A 848 0.15 55.88 48.29
N GLU A 849 -0.12 56.65 49.33
CA GLU A 849 -0.24 58.10 49.24
C GLU A 849 1.13 58.75 48.94
N PRO A 850 1.17 59.83 48.14
CA PRO A 850 2.36 60.64 48.04
C PRO A 850 2.58 61.41 49.35
N ASN A 851 3.84 61.57 49.75
CA ASN A 851 4.22 62.59 50.72
C ASN A 851 5.40 63.39 50.16
N ASP A 852 5.23 64.70 50.10
CA ASP A 852 6.19 65.63 49.51
C ASP A 852 7.44 65.80 50.40
N HIS A 853 8.64 65.92 49.81
CA HIS A 853 9.15 67.27 49.45
C HIS A 853 10.62 67.31 48.95
N ILE A 854 10.83 68.27 48.04
CA ILE A 854 12.04 69.11 47.86
C ILE A 854 13.25 68.51 47.09
N PRO A 855 13.97 69.33 46.27
CA PRO A 855 14.59 68.82 45.04
C PRO A 855 16.06 69.27 44.85
N SER A 856 16.48 69.44 43.59
CA SER A 856 17.80 69.85 43.06
C SER A 856 18.74 68.66 42.73
N LEU A 857 19.64 68.74 41.73
CA LEU A 857 20.08 69.89 40.92
C LEU A 857 20.30 69.47 39.44
N ARG A 858 20.28 70.43 38.51
CA ARG A 858 20.86 70.27 37.16
C ARG A 858 22.34 70.65 37.19
N SER A 859 23.19 69.90 36.51
CA SER A 859 24.45 70.41 35.97
C SER A 859 24.85 69.61 34.72
N HIS A 860 25.51 70.28 33.78
CA HIS A 860 26.17 69.65 32.63
C HIS A 860 27.40 68.86 33.11
N GLU A 861 27.73 67.76 32.43
CA GLU A 861 28.74 67.75 31.36
C GLU A 861 28.19 66.98 30.15
#